data_AF-T1PJ72-F1
#
_entry.id   AF-T1PJ72-F1
#
_cell.length_a   1.000
_cell.length_b   1.000
_cell.length_c   1.000
_cell.angle_alpha   90.00
_cell.angle_beta   90.00
_cell.angle_gamma   90.00
#
_symmetry.space_group_name_H-M   'P 1'
#
loop_
_entity.id
_entity.type
_entity.pdbx_description
1 polymer ?
#
loop_
_entity_poly.entity_id
_entity_poly.type
_entity_poly.pdbx_seq_one_letter_code
_entity_poly.pdbx_strand_id
1 'polypeptide(L)'
;MALSRSFFWSYILQSRFIRPAINDTYDPGMMYYFLSTVADVSANPYINASAIYFAPNSSYTSSYRGFFNKTFPRFGPRTFRLDDFNDPIHLQKISTWNTFDVRDLGAHPPESKSNDYSSDLYKINEWYRKWLPDDVEGRHDTKTTYQVEIRYANNTNETFTFHGPPGADEDPGPVKWTRPYFDCGRSNKWLVSAVVPIADIYPRHTQFRHIEYPKYTAVAVLEMDFERLDINQCPKGEGNKGPNHFADTARCKKETTECEPLHGWGFRRGGYQCRCKPGYRLPNVVRRPYLGEIIERASAEQYYNDYDCLKIGWVQKVPIQWERASYHIREKYLDKHPEYRNYTTGAAALHSENLNIDQALKFIHGVNYKTCKNFHPQDLILRGDVSYGAKEQFENEAKMAVRLANFISAFLQVSDPNEVYTGKRVADKPLTEDQMIGETLAIVLGDTKVWSAATLWERNKFTNRTYFAPYAYKTELNTRKFKLEDLARLNKTHELYTEKKNFKFLKQRWSTNFDDLETFYIKMKIRQNETGEYLQKYEHYPTSYRAASLKHGYWSQPQFDCDGYVKKWLVTYSAPFFGWDSIKVKLEFKGVVQVSMDMMQLDIQQCPDWYYEPNAFKNTDKCDEQTSYCVPIMGRGYETGGYKCECKQGYEYPFEDLITYYDGQLVEAEFQNIVVDKESRYDMFKCRLAGASAIQAATSLIVALLGFTLIMLYKYR
;
A
#
# COMPACT_ATOMS: atom_id res chain seq x y z
N MET A 1 1.69 5.23 6.87
CA MET A 1 2.18 5.05 8.27
C MET A 1 2.41 6.37 9.01
N ALA A 2 3.27 7.30 8.55
CA ALA A 2 3.55 8.56 9.28
C ALA A 2 2.27 9.37 9.56
N LEU A 3 1.39 9.44 8.55
CA LEU A 3 0.09 10.09 8.65
C LEU A 3 -0.81 9.44 9.71
N SER A 4 -0.90 8.11 9.72
CA SER A 4 -1.61 7.34 10.75
C SER A 4 -1.08 7.64 12.16
N ARG A 5 0.25 7.70 12.34
CA ARG A 5 0.84 8.09 13.65
C ARG A 5 0.43 9.49 14.07
N SER A 6 0.48 10.44 13.15
CA SER A 6 0.08 11.81 13.44
C SER A 6 -1.40 11.90 13.85
N PHE A 7 -2.29 11.20 13.14
CA PHE A 7 -3.69 11.12 13.50
C PHE A 7 -3.92 10.51 14.89
N PHE A 8 -3.27 9.38 15.18
CA PHE A 8 -3.35 8.75 16.50
C PHE A 8 -2.94 9.73 17.60
N TRP A 9 -1.76 10.34 17.46
CA TRP A 9 -1.25 11.24 18.49
C TRP A 9 -2.13 12.48 18.63
N SER A 10 -2.59 13.07 17.53
CA SER A 10 -3.49 14.23 17.59
C SER A 10 -4.82 13.88 18.28
N TYR A 11 -5.35 12.68 18.04
CA TYR A 11 -6.56 12.18 18.71
C TYR A 11 -6.35 11.94 20.20
N ILE A 12 -5.35 11.13 20.60
CA ILE A 12 -5.18 10.71 21.99
C ILE A 12 -4.75 11.86 22.90
N LEU A 13 -3.99 12.82 22.37
CA LEU A 13 -3.56 14.01 23.11
C LEU A 13 -4.74 14.95 23.43
N GLN A 14 -5.80 14.92 22.62
CA GLN A 14 -7.01 15.71 22.80
C GLN A 14 -8.18 14.90 23.42
N SER A 15 -8.09 13.58 23.53
CA SER A 15 -9.19 12.73 24.05
C SER A 15 -9.57 13.03 25.50
N ARG A 16 -8.68 13.67 26.28
CA ARG A 16 -8.96 14.15 27.64
C ARG A 16 -10.17 15.10 27.74
N PHE A 17 -10.54 15.78 26.66
CA PHE A 17 -11.71 16.66 26.65
C PHE A 17 -13.05 15.89 26.64
N ILE A 18 -13.00 14.59 26.39
CA ILE A 18 -14.15 13.68 26.31
C ILE A 18 -14.42 13.04 27.69
N ARG A 19 -13.38 12.81 28.49
CA ARG A 19 -13.49 12.16 29.80
C ARG A 19 -13.44 13.19 30.94
N PRO A 20 -14.21 13.01 32.02
CA PRO A 20 -14.05 13.85 33.20
C PRO A 20 -12.62 13.71 33.75
N ALA A 21 -12.00 14.83 34.15
CA ALA A 21 -10.67 14.84 34.74
C ALA A 21 -10.69 14.18 36.13
N ILE A 22 -10.61 12.85 36.18
CA ILE A 22 -10.54 12.09 37.44
C ILE A 22 -9.08 11.74 37.68
N ASN A 23 -8.39 12.45 38.58
CA ASN A 23 -7.08 12.19 39.26
C ASN A 23 -5.89 11.53 38.52
N ASP A 24 -6.05 11.12 37.27
CA ASP A 24 -5.13 10.34 36.47
C ASP A 24 -5.17 10.89 35.04
N THR A 25 -3.99 11.15 34.48
CA THR A 25 -3.85 11.55 33.09
C THR A 25 -4.14 10.36 32.18
N TYR A 26 -5.09 10.50 31.26
CA TYR A 26 -5.34 9.57 30.16
C TYR A 26 -4.20 9.55 29.10
N ASP A 27 -3.16 10.36 29.33
CA ASP A 27 -2.01 10.48 28.44
C ASP A 27 -1.18 9.19 28.37
N PRO A 28 -0.74 8.79 27.16
CA PRO A 28 0.18 7.68 26.99
C PRO A 28 1.48 7.91 27.77
N GLY A 29 1.95 6.85 28.44
CA GLY A 29 3.23 6.87 29.11
C GLY A 29 4.40 6.76 28.13
N MET A 30 5.61 6.87 28.66
CA MET A 30 6.86 6.91 27.91
C MET A 30 7.13 5.59 27.17
N MET A 31 6.78 4.45 27.77
CA MET A 31 6.97 3.13 27.13
C MET A 31 6.09 3.01 25.88
N TYR A 32 4.87 3.55 25.92
CA TYR A 32 3.99 3.63 24.76
C TYR A 32 4.69 4.31 23.58
N TYR A 33 5.30 5.47 23.79
CA TYR A 33 5.99 6.22 22.73
C TYR A 33 7.14 5.40 22.11
N PHE A 34 7.98 4.77 22.94
CA PHE A 34 9.10 3.97 22.45
C PHE A 34 8.63 2.75 21.65
N LEU A 35 7.77 1.92 22.25
CA LEU A 35 7.26 0.71 21.60
C LEU A 35 6.44 1.01 20.34
N SER A 36 5.81 2.18 20.29
CA SER A 36 5.12 2.68 19.10
C SER A 36 6.06 2.93 17.93
N THR A 37 7.24 3.53 18.17
CA THR A 37 8.26 3.71 17.13
C THR A 37 8.92 2.39 16.73
N VAL A 38 9.05 1.43 17.67
CA VAL A 38 9.51 0.06 17.38
C VAL A 38 8.54 -0.66 16.45
N ALA A 39 7.24 -0.51 16.69
CA ALA A 39 6.21 -1.14 15.87
C ALA A 39 6.28 -0.69 14.40
N ASP A 40 6.58 0.57 14.14
CA ASP A 40 6.71 1.11 12.77
C ASP A 40 7.88 0.45 12.01
N VAL A 41 9.03 0.29 12.67
CA VAL A 41 10.24 -0.31 12.08
C VAL A 41 10.10 -1.84 11.97
N SER A 42 9.46 -2.50 12.94
CA SER A 42 9.28 -3.95 12.92
C SER A 42 8.26 -4.43 11.87
N ALA A 43 7.22 -3.63 11.60
CA ALA A 43 6.17 -4.02 10.66
C ALA A 43 6.54 -3.81 9.19
N ASN A 44 7.51 -2.92 8.91
CA ASN A 44 7.97 -2.65 7.55
C ASN A 44 9.49 -2.77 7.43
N PRO A 45 10.01 -3.78 6.71
CA PRO A 45 11.44 -3.91 6.46
C PRO A 45 12.02 -2.76 5.64
N TYR A 46 11.20 -1.90 5.03
CA TYR A 46 11.67 -0.77 4.22
C TYR A 46 11.83 0.55 5.01
N ILE A 47 11.37 0.58 6.26
CA ILE A 47 11.56 1.71 7.17
C ILE A 47 12.79 1.43 8.04
N ASN A 48 13.79 2.30 7.98
CA ASN A 48 15.03 2.16 8.75
C ASN A 48 14.95 2.87 10.10
N ALA A 49 14.18 3.96 10.20
CA ALA A 49 13.96 4.65 11.46
C ALA A 49 12.54 5.23 11.57
N SER A 50 12.03 5.27 12.79
CA SER A 50 10.80 5.96 13.17
C SER A 50 11.05 6.82 14.40
N ALA A 51 10.49 8.04 14.40
CA ALA A 51 10.62 8.95 15.53
C ALA A 51 9.40 9.85 15.66
N ILE A 52 9.16 10.29 16.90
CA ILE A 52 8.23 11.36 17.23
C ILE A 52 9.05 12.43 17.92
N TYR A 53 9.09 13.64 17.36
CA TYR A 53 9.87 14.74 17.91
C TYR A 53 8.93 15.83 18.41
N PHE A 54 9.00 16.11 19.71
CA PHE A 54 8.25 17.22 20.29
C PHE A 54 9.05 18.52 20.19
N ALA A 55 8.33 19.61 19.96
CA ALA A 55 8.85 20.94 20.18
C ALA A 55 9.28 21.11 21.66
N PRO A 56 10.28 21.95 21.95
CA PRO A 56 10.71 22.22 23.31
C PRO A 56 9.53 22.60 24.23
N ASN A 57 9.54 22.13 25.47
CA ASN A 57 8.52 22.42 26.49
C ASN A 57 7.06 22.10 26.08
N SER A 58 6.86 21.15 25.16
CA SER A 58 5.52 20.86 24.61
C SER A 58 5.00 19.46 24.91
N SER A 59 5.82 18.55 25.47
CA SER A 59 5.40 17.17 25.76
C SER A 59 4.99 16.99 27.22
N TYR A 60 3.76 16.53 27.46
CA TYR A 60 3.26 16.09 28.75
C TYR A 60 3.42 14.57 28.90
N THR A 61 3.64 14.09 30.12
CA THR A 61 3.75 12.66 30.39
C THR A 61 3.22 12.28 31.76
N SER A 62 2.71 11.06 31.85
CA SER A 62 2.30 10.40 33.09
C SER A 62 3.44 9.59 33.75
N SER A 63 4.62 9.49 33.12
CA SER A 63 5.69 8.59 33.53
C SER A 63 6.54 9.06 34.72
N TYR A 64 6.28 10.24 35.28
CA TYR A 64 6.96 10.74 36.47
C TYR A 64 5.95 11.28 37.51
N ARG A 65 6.18 10.94 38.79
CA ARG A 65 5.33 11.41 39.90
C ARG A 65 5.36 12.93 40.01
N GLY A 66 4.18 13.56 40.06
CA GLY A 66 4.04 15.02 40.17
C GLY A 66 4.22 15.79 38.85
N PHE A 67 4.30 15.08 37.71
CA PHE A 67 4.47 15.65 36.38
C PHE A 67 3.13 15.90 35.66
N PHE A 68 2.10 16.34 36.40
CA PHE A 68 0.76 16.57 35.84
C PHE A 68 0.67 17.85 35.00
N ASN A 69 1.37 18.92 35.42
CA ASN A 69 1.37 20.22 34.75
C ASN A 69 2.78 20.68 34.36
N LYS A 70 3.68 19.72 34.14
CA LYS A 70 5.04 19.96 33.71
C LYS A 70 5.24 19.37 32.33
N THR A 71 6.05 20.05 31.53
CA THR A 71 6.47 19.55 30.22
C THR A 71 7.94 19.18 30.28
N PHE A 72 8.34 18.21 29.45
CA PHE A 72 9.77 17.96 29.29
C PHE A 72 10.42 19.12 28.53
N PRO A 73 11.66 19.49 28.90
CA PRO A 73 12.45 20.42 28.11
C PRO A 73 12.54 19.98 26.64
N ARG A 74 12.82 18.68 26.45
CA ARG A 74 12.91 18.00 25.15
C ARG A 74 12.45 16.57 25.29
N PHE A 75 11.82 16.03 24.24
CA PHE A 75 11.40 14.63 24.17
C PHE A 75 11.33 14.18 22.71
N GLY A 76 12.13 13.17 22.40
CA GLY A 76 12.29 12.68 21.03
C GLY A 76 12.50 11.18 21.00
N PRO A 77 11.48 10.36 21.29
CA PRO A 77 11.57 8.91 21.15
C PRO A 77 11.86 8.55 19.69
N ARG A 78 12.99 7.87 19.47
CA ARG A 78 13.42 7.38 18.16
C ARG A 78 13.81 5.91 18.25
N THR A 79 13.37 5.15 17.27
CA THR A 79 13.85 3.80 17.00
C THR A 79 14.59 3.77 15.67
N PHE A 80 15.73 3.09 15.66
CA PHE A 80 16.55 2.88 14.49
C PHE A 80 16.92 1.39 14.35
N ARG A 81 16.89 0.87 13.11
CA ARG A 81 17.26 -0.52 12.80
C ARG A 81 18.78 -0.69 12.73
N LEU A 82 19.33 -1.49 13.62
CA LEU A 82 20.75 -1.83 13.60
C LEU A 82 21.04 -2.94 12.58
N ASP A 83 22.22 -2.87 11.98
CA ASP A 83 22.83 -4.06 11.38
C ASP A 83 23.42 -4.92 12.48
N ASP A 84 22.82 -6.09 12.69
CA ASP A 84 23.09 -6.99 13.80
C ASP A 84 24.01 -8.15 13.43
N PHE A 85 24.67 -8.08 12.27
CA PHE A 85 25.66 -9.07 11.82
C PHE A 85 26.76 -9.34 12.88
N ASN A 86 27.23 -8.30 13.56
CA ASN A 86 28.27 -8.39 14.59
C ASN A 86 27.70 -8.37 16.03
N ASP A 87 26.39 -8.51 16.20
CA ASP A 87 25.76 -8.47 17.51
C ASP A 87 25.99 -9.80 18.27
N PRO A 88 26.44 -9.78 19.54
CA PRO A 88 26.60 -10.99 20.34
C PRO A 88 25.31 -11.83 20.49
N ILE A 89 24.15 -11.23 20.26
CA ILE A 89 22.85 -11.92 20.27
C ILE A 89 22.76 -12.97 19.15
N HIS A 90 23.40 -12.72 18.01
CA HIS A 90 23.35 -13.58 16.83
C HIS A 90 24.63 -14.40 16.69
N LEU A 91 24.63 -15.58 17.32
CA LEU A 91 25.77 -16.51 17.27
C LEU A 91 26.19 -16.89 15.84
N GLN A 92 25.23 -16.93 14.90
CA GLN A 92 25.47 -17.28 13.50
C GLN A 92 26.12 -16.16 12.67
N LYS A 93 26.21 -14.93 13.22
CA LYS A 93 26.70 -13.74 12.51
C LYS A 93 26.00 -13.54 11.17
N ILE A 94 24.68 -13.65 11.15
CA ILE A 94 23.85 -13.34 9.99
C ILE A 94 23.06 -12.08 10.34
N SER A 95 23.03 -11.12 9.42
CA SER A 95 22.23 -9.91 9.59
C SER A 95 20.74 -10.30 9.47
N THR A 96 20.00 -10.20 10.58
CA THR A 96 18.57 -10.54 10.65
C THR A 96 17.67 -9.33 10.50
N TRP A 97 18.22 -8.11 10.64
CA TRP A 97 17.50 -6.84 10.51
C TRP A 97 16.38 -6.64 11.57
N ASN A 98 16.35 -7.51 12.59
CA ASN A 98 15.34 -7.57 13.64
C ASN A 98 15.83 -6.98 14.97
N THR A 99 16.99 -6.33 14.98
CA THR A 99 17.54 -5.66 16.16
C THR A 99 17.37 -4.14 16.06
N PHE A 100 16.81 -3.54 17.10
CA PHE A 100 16.45 -2.13 17.13
C PHE A 100 17.16 -1.39 18.27
N ASP A 101 17.74 -0.24 17.97
CA ASP A 101 18.27 0.72 18.94
C ASP A 101 17.20 1.78 19.19
N VAL A 102 16.75 1.86 20.45
CA VAL A 102 15.65 2.75 20.85
C VAL A 102 16.20 3.74 21.85
N ARG A 103 16.09 5.04 21.55
CA ARG A 103 16.66 6.10 22.38
C ARG A 103 15.76 7.31 22.47
N ASP A 104 15.90 8.03 23.56
CA ASP A 104 15.38 9.39 23.68
C ASP A 104 16.41 10.39 23.16
N LEU A 105 16.17 10.97 21.98
CA LEU A 105 17.04 12.02 21.44
C LEU A 105 16.91 13.34 22.20
N GLY A 106 15.87 13.51 23.02
CA GLY A 106 15.75 14.65 23.92
C GLY A 106 16.65 14.56 25.15
N ALA A 107 17.25 13.40 25.42
CA ALA A 107 18.12 13.20 26.58
C ALA A 107 19.59 13.33 26.19
N HIS A 108 20.15 14.53 26.37
CA HIS A 108 21.55 14.81 26.10
C HIS A 108 22.08 15.92 27.02
N PRO A 109 23.41 15.99 27.25
CA PRO A 109 24.00 17.08 28.02
C PRO A 109 23.68 18.44 27.37
N PRO A 110 23.29 19.46 28.14
CA PRO A 110 22.87 20.77 27.60
C PRO A 110 23.98 21.47 26.80
N GLU A 111 25.24 21.16 27.10
CA GLU A 111 26.41 21.71 26.39
C GLU A 111 26.53 21.19 24.95
N SER A 112 25.96 20.01 24.66
CA SER A 112 26.12 19.33 23.38
C SER A 112 25.09 19.77 22.32
N LYS A 113 25.22 21.01 21.82
CA LYS A 113 24.31 21.58 20.79
C LYS A 113 24.21 20.78 19.49
N SER A 114 25.17 19.91 19.18
CA SER A 114 25.13 19.02 18.00
C SER A 114 24.20 17.82 18.16
N ASN A 115 23.84 17.45 19.40
CA ASN A 115 22.92 16.35 19.70
C ASN A 115 21.48 16.83 19.88
N ASP A 116 21.30 18.14 19.95
CA ASP A 116 20.02 18.81 20.09
C ASP A 116 19.26 18.85 18.76
N TYR A 117 18.26 17.99 18.60
CA TYR A 117 17.45 17.91 17.39
C TYR A 117 16.64 19.17 17.05
N SER A 118 16.55 20.16 17.94
CA SER A 118 15.91 21.46 17.67
C SER A 118 16.90 22.52 17.17
N SER A 119 18.20 22.28 17.35
CA SER A 119 19.29 23.19 16.97
C SER A 119 19.66 23.02 15.50
N ASP A 120 20.02 24.12 14.84
CA ASP A 120 20.51 24.10 13.45
C ASP A 120 21.87 23.37 13.31
N LEU A 121 22.57 23.13 14.42
CA LEU A 121 23.80 22.34 14.46
C LEU A 121 23.53 20.83 14.43
N TYR A 122 22.29 20.38 14.57
CA TYR A 122 21.94 18.97 14.46
C TYR A 122 22.05 18.50 13.02
N LYS A 123 22.93 17.52 12.81
CA LYS A 123 23.04 16.83 11.54
C LYS A 123 21.69 16.15 11.30
N ILE A 124 20.99 16.56 10.24
CA ILE A 124 19.62 16.13 9.87
C ILE A 124 18.51 16.98 10.54
N ASN A 125 18.64 18.30 10.69
CA ASN A 125 17.55 19.15 11.23
C ASN A 125 16.43 19.49 10.21
N GLU A 126 16.54 19.08 8.94
CA GLU A 126 15.61 19.54 7.89
C GLU A 126 14.16 19.16 8.18
N TRP A 127 13.91 17.94 8.70
CA TRP A 127 12.55 17.49 9.02
C TRP A 127 11.88 18.32 10.11
N TYR A 128 12.63 18.81 11.11
CA TYR A 128 12.08 19.60 12.22
C TYR A 128 11.48 20.89 11.69
N ARG A 129 12.25 21.61 10.86
CA ARG A 129 11.88 22.90 10.26
C ARG A 129 10.75 22.82 9.24
N LYS A 130 10.29 21.63 8.83
CA LYS A 130 9.15 21.50 7.90
C LYS A 130 7.82 21.93 8.52
N TRP A 131 7.67 21.74 9.82
CA TRP A 131 6.43 22.02 10.56
C TRP A 131 6.66 22.68 11.92
N LEU A 132 7.86 22.59 12.50
CA LEU A 132 8.20 23.12 13.82
C LEU A 132 9.33 24.17 13.76
N PRO A 133 9.30 25.20 14.63
CA PRO A 133 8.18 25.58 15.49
C PRO A 133 6.95 26.00 14.66
N ASP A 134 5.76 25.79 15.21
CA ASP A 134 4.49 26.24 14.60
C ASP A 134 4.29 27.72 14.87
N ASP A 135 4.97 28.54 14.07
CA ASP A 135 4.88 30.00 14.09
C ASP A 135 3.78 30.43 13.10
N VAL A 136 2.58 30.69 13.61
CA VAL A 136 1.43 31.10 12.80
C VAL A 136 1.33 32.62 12.79
N GLU A 137 1.42 33.25 11.62
CA GLU A 137 1.11 34.67 11.44
C GLU A 137 -0.41 34.88 11.49
N GLY A 138 -0.94 35.40 12.62
CA GLY A 138 -2.36 35.73 12.77
C GLY A 138 -3.15 34.79 13.69
N ARG A 139 -4.23 34.16 13.19
CA ARG A 139 -5.13 33.32 14.00
C ARG A 139 -4.62 31.87 14.07
N HIS A 140 -4.50 31.33 15.29
CA HIS A 140 -4.15 29.92 15.52
C HIS A 140 -5.27 28.93 15.18
N ASP A 141 -6.52 29.40 15.01
CA ASP A 141 -7.71 28.57 14.71
C ASP A 141 -7.80 28.10 13.25
N THR A 142 -6.66 27.87 12.60
CA THR A 142 -6.57 27.45 11.19
C THR A 142 -6.35 25.95 11.04
N LYS A 143 -6.19 25.22 12.14
CA LYS A 143 -5.84 23.79 12.10
C LYS A 143 -7.06 22.93 11.78
N THR A 144 -6.87 22.03 10.81
CA THR A 144 -7.87 21.11 10.28
C THR A 144 -8.52 20.26 11.37
N THR A 145 -9.85 20.23 11.39
CA THR A 145 -10.64 19.46 12.35
C THR A 145 -11.22 18.19 11.75
N TYR A 146 -11.21 17.12 12.52
CA TYR A 146 -11.80 15.82 12.19
C TYR A 146 -12.88 15.48 13.21
N GLN A 147 -13.99 14.91 12.73
CA GLN A 147 -15.12 14.51 13.56
C GLN A 147 -15.25 12.99 13.59
N VAL A 148 -15.45 12.44 14.78
CA VAL A 148 -15.61 11.00 15.01
C VAL A 148 -16.88 10.77 15.81
N GLU A 149 -17.77 9.92 15.31
CA GLU A 149 -18.92 9.40 16.04
C GLU A 149 -18.54 8.06 16.67
N ILE A 150 -18.42 8.03 18.00
CA ILE A 150 -18.04 6.86 18.78
C ILE A 150 -19.29 6.25 19.42
N ARG A 151 -19.49 4.95 19.22
CA ARG A 151 -20.52 4.17 19.88
C ARG A 151 -19.88 3.08 20.74
N TYR A 152 -20.00 3.21 22.04
CA TYR A 152 -19.41 2.26 23.00
C TYR A 152 -20.27 1.00 23.15
N ALA A 153 -19.70 -0.04 23.79
CA ALA A 153 -20.38 -1.29 24.12
C ALA A 153 -21.71 -1.09 24.88
N ASN A 154 -21.81 -0.03 25.69
CA ASN A 154 -23.00 0.29 26.50
C ASN A 154 -24.12 0.99 25.69
N ASN A 155 -24.02 1.08 24.36
CA ASN A 155 -24.90 1.84 23.47
C ASN A 155 -24.88 3.37 23.68
N THR A 156 -23.91 3.90 24.41
CA THR A 156 -23.71 5.36 24.51
C THR A 156 -23.05 5.86 23.22
N ASN A 157 -23.63 6.92 22.65
CA ASN A 157 -23.09 7.59 21.48
C ASN A 157 -22.42 8.89 21.94
N GLU A 158 -21.24 9.15 21.38
CA GLU A 158 -20.44 10.32 21.68
C GLU A 158 -19.82 10.85 20.39
N THR A 159 -19.91 12.16 20.18
CA THR A 159 -19.29 12.81 19.03
C THR A 159 -18.09 13.59 19.50
N PHE A 160 -16.91 13.27 18.96
CA PHE A 160 -15.68 13.97 19.30
C PHE A 160 -15.09 14.67 18.08
N THR A 161 -14.74 15.93 18.26
CA THR A 161 -14.05 16.75 17.26
C THR A 161 -12.65 17.07 17.76
N PHE A 162 -11.64 16.81 16.95
CA PHE A 162 -10.24 17.08 17.30
C PHE A 162 -9.48 17.70 16.13
N HIS A 163 -8.43 18.45 16.43
CA HIS A 163 -7.53 19.00 15.43
C HIS A 163 -6.52 17.95 15.00
N GLY A 164 -6.24 17.82 13.70
CA GLY A 164 -5.32 16.84 13.14
C GLY A 164 -4.27 17.45 12.20
N PRO A 165 -3.50 16.61 11.50
CA PRO A 165 -2.67 17.06 10.39
C PRO A 165 -3.53 17.65 9.25
N PRO A 166 -2.93 18.39 8.30
CA PRO A 166 -3.64 18.91 7.13
C PRO A 166 -4.35 17.83 6.32
N GLY A 167 -5.46 18.20 5.68
CA GLY A 167 -6.18 17.32 4.74
C GLY A 167 -5.39 17.07 3.46
N ALA A 168 -5.64 15.94 2.78
CA ALA A 168 -5.02 15.65 1.48
C ALA A 168 -5.42 16.66 0.38
N ASP A 169 -6.53 17.36 0.59
CA ASP A 169 -7.08 18.44 -0.23
C ASP A 169 -6.45 19.82 0.03
N GLU A 170 -5.65 19.95 1.10
CA GLU A 170 -5.03 21.22 1.51
C GLU A 170 -3.60 21.37 0.95
N ASP A 171 -3.16 22.60 0.72
CA ASP A 171 -1.78 22.94 0.29
C ASP A 171 -1.10 23.83 1.35
N PRO A 172 0.04 23.41 1.95
CA PRO A 172 0.74 22.15 1.73
C PRO A 172 -0.01 20.94 2.30
N GLY A 173 0.01 19.84 1.55
CA GLY A 173 -0.61 18.57 1.96
C GLY A 173 -0.03 17.98 3.26
N PRO A 174 -0.61 16.88 3.77
CA PRO A 174 -0.32 16.33 5.10
C PRO A 174 1.13 15.93 5.32
N VAL A 175 1.81 15.50 4.24
CA VAL A 175 3.15 14.91 4.30
C VAL A 175 4.12 15.82 3.57
N LYS A 176 5.16 16.27 4.27
CA LYS A 176 6.32 16.94 3.66
C LYS A 176 7.48 15.96 3.59
N TRP A 177 8.08 15.85 2.41
CA TRP A 177 9.30 15.08 2.20
C TRP A 177 10.55 15.93 2.45
N THR A 178 11.58 15.34 3.03
CA THR A 178 12.92 15.97 3.15
C THR A 178 13.77 15.72 1.91
N ARG A 179 14.88 16.44 1.79
CA ARG A 179 15.90 16.09 0.81
C ARG A 179 16.56 14.77 1.22
N PRO A 180 16.94 13.91 0.25
CA PRO A 180 17.74 12.72 0.55
C PRO A 180 19.06 13.10 1.21
N TYR A 181 19.48 12.34 2.23
CA TYR A 181 20.73 12.58 2.95
C TYR A 181 21.39 11.25 3.35
N PHE A 182 22.71 11.28 3.54
CA PHE A 182 23.46 10.12 4.00
C PHE A 182 23.70 10.21 5.51
N ASP A 183 23.32 9.17 6.24
CA ASP A 183 23.36 9.14 7.70
C ASP A 183 24.67 8.49 8.22
N CYS A 184 25.73 9.29 8.28
CA CYS A 184 27.05 8.86 8.75
C CYS A 184 27.06 8.46 10.24
N GLY A 185 27.57 7.27 10.54
CA GLY A 185 27.88 6.82 11.91
C GLY A 185 26.68 6.24 12.67
N ARG A 186 25.51 6.15 12.04
CA ARG A 186 24.33 5.45 12.55
C ARG A 186 23.93 4.33 11.59
N SER A 187 23.19 4.66 10.53
CA SER A 187 22.77 3.69 9.52
C SER A 187 23.79 3.46 8.41
N ASN A 188 24.64 4.45 8.13
CA ASN A 188 25.55 4.45 6.97
C ASN A 188 24.81 4.17 5.65
N LYS A 189 23.58 4.68 5.51
CA LYS A 189 22.74 4.55 4.33
C LYS A 189 22.23 5.90 3.85
N TRP A 190 21.84 5.95 2.58
CA TRP A 190 21.05 7.05 2.05
C TRP A 190 19.60 6.91 2.50
N LEU A 191 19.06 7.97 3.10
CA LEU A 191 17.71 7.99 3.64
C LEU A 191 16.93 9.18 3.10
N VAL A 192 15.61 9.03 3.07
CA VAL A 192 14.66 10.12 2.84
C VAL A 192 13.53 10.00 3.86
N SER A 193 13.02 11.15 4.32
CA SER A 193 12.09 11.20 5.44
C SER A 193 10.73 11.76 5.03
N ALA A 194 9.67 11.09 5.48
CA ALA A 194 8.31 11.59 5.47
C ALA A 194 8.00 12.27 6.81
N VAL A 195 7.53 13.51 6.79
CA VAL A 195 7.28 14.33 7.99
C VAL A 195 5.82 14.78 8.03
N VAL A 196 5.13 14.47 9.13
CA VAL A 196 3.73 14.85 9.36
C VAL A 196 3.59 15.54 10.72
N PRO A 197 2.89 16.69 10.81
CA PRO A 197 2.73 17.41 12.07
C PRO A 197 1.71 16.72 12.99
N ILE A 198 1.86 16.86 14.30
CA ILE A 198 0.92 16.39 15.32
C ILE A 198 0.29 17.61 15.96
N ALA A 199 -1.03 17.70 15.91
CA ALA A 199 -1.79 18.80 16.48
C ALA A 199 -2.25 18.48 17.90
N ASP A 200 -2.15 19.48 18.77
CA ASP A 200 -2.64 19.42 20.14
C ASP A 200 -3.15 20.79 20.58
N ILE A 201 -3.89 20.82 21.68
CA ILE A 201 -4.35 22.05 22.31
C ILE A 201 -3.32 22.48 23.37
N TYR A 202 -2.75 23.66 23.20
CA TYR A 202 -1.66 24.17 24.03
C TYR A 202 -1.93 25.62 24.49
N PRO A 203 -1.53 26.01 25.73
CA PRO A 203 -1.04 25.17 26.83
C PRO A 203 -2.13 24.27 27.41
N ARG A 204 -1.76 23.07 27.89
CA ARG A 204 -2.73 22.14 28.50
C ARG A 204 -3.00 22.45 29.96
N HIS A 205 -4.16 21.94 30.44
CA HIS A 205 -4.49 21.86 31.88
C HIS A 205 -4.55 23.24 32.54
N THR A 206 -4.88 24.26 31.76
CA THR A 206 -5.19 25.57 32.30
C THR A 206 -6.65 25.58 32.78
N GLN A 207 -6.94 26.32 33.84
CA GLN A 207 -8.34 26.55 34.26
C GLN A 207 -9.08 27.49 33.29
N PHE A 208 -8.37 28.07 32.32
CA PHE A 208 -8.85 29.11 31.42
C PHE A 208 -8.90 28.62 29.97
N ARG A 209 -10.03 28.01 29.59
CA ARG A 209 -10.24 27.48 28.23
C ARG A 209 -10.06 28.50 27.10
N HIS A 210 -10.21 29.79 27.38
CA HIS A 210 -10.05 30.86 26.40
C HIS A 210 -8.58 31.14 26.02
N ILE A 211 -7.61 30.57 26.75
CA ILE A 211 -6.17 30.67 26.48
C ILE A 211 -5.67 29.45 25.68
N GLU A 212 -6.44 28.36 25.69
CA GLU A 212 -6.10 27.14 24.97
C GLU A 212 -6.32 27.33 23.46
N TYR A 213 -5.28 27.11 22.64
CA TYR A 213 -5.38 27.18 21.18
C TYR A 213 -4.73 25.97 20.50
N PRO A 214 -5.19 25.58 19.31
CA PRO A 214 -4.60 24.46 18.58
C PRO A 214 -3.22 24.86 18.01
N LYS A 215 -2.22 24.01 18.25
CA LYS A 215 -0.83 24.19 17.79
C LYS A 215 -0.24 22.85 17.36
N TYR A 216 0.67 22.86 16.38
CA TYR A 216 1.52 21.69 16.15
C TYR A 216 2.60 21.60 17.23
N THR A 217 2.48 20.58 18.10
CA THR A 217 3.37 20.38 19.24
C THR A 217 4.47 19.34 18.97
N ALA A 218 4.29 18.50 17.95
CA ALA A 218 5.25 17.48 17.56
C ALA A 218 5.19 17.16 16.07
N VAL A 219 6.14 16.36 15.59
CA VAL A 219 6.16 15.79 14.24
C VAL A 219 6.44 14.29 14.31
N ALA A 220 5.72 13.52 13.49
CA ALA A 220 6.01 12.12 13.22
C ALA A 220 6.93 12.04 11.99
N VAL A 221 8.08 11.37 12.15
CA VAL A 221 9.11 11.24 11.11
C VAL A 221 9.37 9.77 10.85
N LEU A 222 9.19 9.34 9.59
CA LEU A 222 9.60 8.01 9.13
C LEU A 222 10.71 8.15 8.10
N GLU A 223 11.80 7.42 8.30
CA GLU A 223 12.98 7.41 7.44
C GLU A 223 13.03 6.09 6.68
N MET A 224 12.95 6.18 5.34
CA MET A 224 12.99 5.03 4.45
C MET A 224 14.30 4.99 3.67
N ASP A 225 14.66 3.79 3.22
CA ASP A 225 15.86 3.55 2.43
C ASP A 225 15.71 4.20 1.05
N PHE A 226 16.61 5.14 0.75
CA PHE A 226 16.59 5.89 -0.51
C PHE A 226 16.95 5.02 -1.72
N GLU A 227 17.77 3.98 -1.51
CA GLU A 227 18.23 3.09 -2.59
C GLU A 227 17.09 2.25 -3.21
N ARG A 228 15.93 2.23 -2.55
CA ARG A 228 14.73 1.55 -3.06
C ARG A 228 13.88 2.41 -4.00
N LEU A 229 14.15 3.72 -4.09
CA LEU A 229 13.41 4.58 -4.99
C LEU A 229 13.86 4.35 -6.43
N ASP A 230 12.91 4.17 -7.34
CA ASP A 230 13.21 4.08 -8.76
C ASP A 230 13.70 5.42 -9.31
N ILE A 231 14.69 5.38 -10.21
CA ILE A 231 15.06 6.54 -11.02
C ILE A 231 14.31 6.50 -12.35
N ASN A 232 13.82 7.65 -12.79
CA ASN A 232 13.21 7.78 -14.11
C ASN A 232 14.23 8.36 -15.10
N GLN A 233 14.81 7.51 -15.96
CA GLN A 233 15.79 7.93 -16.95
C GLN A 233 15.17 8.42 -18.28
N CYS A 234 13.87 8.25 -18.45
CA CYS A 234 13.17 8.64 -19.66
C CYS A 234 13.09 10.16 -19.81
N PRO A 235 12.93 10.67 -21.05
CA PRO A 235 12.75 12.10 -21.28
C PRO A 235 11.50 12.62 -20.55
N LYS A 236 11.46 13.94 -20.34
CA LYS A 236 10.28 14.59 -19.75
C LYS A 236 9.12 14.54 -20.75
N GLY A 237 7.96 14.15 -20.27
CA GLY A 237 6.68 14.07 -20.95
C GLY A 237 5.55 14.41 -19.99
N GLU A 238 4.31 14.13 -20.38
CA GLU A 238 3.15 14.56 -19.59
C GLU A 238 3.06 13.87 -18.22
N GLY A 239 3.51 12.62 -18.13
CA GLY A 239 3.49 11.82 -16.90
C GLY A 239 4.64 12.09 -15.91
N ASN A 240 5.68 12.86 -16.28
CA ASN A 240 6.84 13.13 -15.43
C ASN A 240 7.33 14.59 -15.54
N LYS A 241 6.40 15.55 -15.56
CA LYS A 241 6.69 17.01 -15.62
C LYS A 241 7.52 17.55 -14.44
N GLY A 242 7.58 16.81 -13.33
CA GLY A 242 8.24 17.23 -12.09
C GLY A 242 9.77 17.37 -12.18
N PRO A 243 10.42 17.86 -11.11
CA PRO A 243 11.87 17.91 -11.04
C PRO A 243 12.44 16.48 -11.09
N ASN A 244 13.14 16.16 -12.17
CA ASN A 244 13.83 14.89 -12.35
C ASN A 244 15.24 15.16 -12.90
N HIS A 245 16.25 14.83 -12.10
CA HIS A 245 17.66 15.03 -12.46
C HIS A 245 18.17 13.97 -13.46
N PHE A 246 17.50 12.82 -13.53
CA PHE A 246 17.88 11.71 -14.42
C PHE A 246 17.13 11.74 -15.75
N ALA A 247 16.30 12.76 -16.01
CA ALA A 247 15.53 12.84 -17.24
C ALA A 247 16.44 12.89 -18.48
N ASP A 248 16.03 12.18 -19.54
CA ASP A 248 16.76 12.07 -20.82
C ASP A 248 18.19 11.49 -20.70
N THR A 249 18.43 10.67 -19.67
CA THR A 249 19.70 9.90 -19.53
C THR A 249 19.60 8.49 -20.09
N ALA A 250 18.41 8.03 -20.47
CA ALA A 250 18.20 6.73 -21.09
C ALA A 250 18.96 6.62 -22.42
N ARG A 251 19.67 5.51 -22.61
CA ARG A 251 20.40 5.20 -23.85
C ARG A 251 19.50 4.68 -24.98
N CYS A 252 18.19 4.95 -24.95
CA CYS A 252 17.31 4.58 -26.06
C CYS A 252 17.70 5.33 -27.35
N LYS A 253 17.66 4.65 -28.49
CA LYS A 253 17.91 5.23 -29.81
C LYS A 253 16.82 6.24 -30.14
N LYS A 254 17.13 7.53 -30.09
CA LYS A 254 16.15 8.61 -30.26
C LYS A 254 15.46 8.61 -31.63
N GLU A 255 16.05 8.00 -32.64
CA GLU A 255 15.49 7.93 -34.00
C GLU A 255 14.41 6.86 -34.14
N THR A 256 14.63 5.67 -33.56
CA THR A 256 13.83 4.46 -33.80
C THR A 256 13.04 3.98 -32.58
N THR A 257 13.42 4.41 -31.37
CA THR A 257 12.86 3.92 -30.09
C THR A 257 12.34 5.05 -29.18
N GLU A 258 11.47 4.68 -28.25
CA GLU A 258 10.84 5.49 -27.22
C GLU A 258 11.07 4.84 -25.85
N CYS A 259 11.28 5.63 -24.80
CA CYS A 259 11.61 5.15 -23.46
C CYS A 259 10.36 4.99 -22.60
N GLU A 260 10.22 3.83 -21.96
CA GLU A 260 9.18 3.52 -20.98
C GLU A 260 9.84 3.15 -19.64
N PRO A 261 9.55 3.85 -18.53
CA PRO A 261 10.17 3.55 -17.24
C PRO A 261 9.62 2.24 -16.67
N LEU A 262 10.46 1.51 -15.93
CA LEU A 262 10.07 0.32 -15.19
C LEU A 262 9.99 0.64 -13.69
N HIS A 263 8.93 0.17 -13.03
CA HIS A 263 8.73 0.34 -11.58
C HIS A 263 9.34 -0.83 -10.79
N GLY A 264 9.75 -0.58 -9.55
CA GLY A 264 10.33 -1.59 -8.65
C GLY A 264 11.77 -2.00 -9.00
N TRP A 265 12.47 -1.20 -9.79
CA TRP A 265 13.84 -1.47 -10.21
C TRP A 265 14.88 -1.03 -9.15
N GLY A 266 14.53 -0.09 -8.28
CA GLY A 266 15.41 0.54 -7.30
C GLY A 266 16.27 1.66 -7.88
N PHE A 267 17.14 2.22 -7.04
CA PHE A 267 17.97 3.38 -7.36
C PHE A 267 19.20 2.98 -8.19
N ARG A 268 18.96 2.47 -9.40
CA ARG A 268 20.00 2.00 -10.32
C ARG A 268 19.63 2.28 -11.77
N ARG A 269 20.64 2.48 -12.61
CA ARG A 269 20.46 2.66 -14.06
C ARG A 269 19.89 1.40 -14.73
N GLY A 270 19.24 1.60 -15.86
CA GLY A 270 18.61 0.55 -16.67
C GLY A 270 17.17 0.24 -16.26
N GLY A 271 16.57 1.02 -15.35
CA GLY A 271 15.17 0.90 -14.92
C GLY A 271 14.17 1.43 -15.94
N TYR A 272 14.36 1.08 -17.21
CA TYR A 272 13.51 1.47 -18.33
C TYR A 272 13.59 0.41 -19.42
N GLN A 273 12.67 0.44 -20.37
CA GLN A 273 12.73 -0.33 -21.60
C GLN A 273 12.57 0.60 -22.80
N CYS A 274 13.26 0.30 -23.90
CA CYS A 274 13.13 1.03 -25.15
C CYS A 274 12.15 0.27 -26.06
N ARG A 275 10.95 0.82 -26.20
CA ARG A 275 9.94 0.36 -27.16
C ARG A 275 10.22 0.98 -28.52
N CYS A 276 9.83 0.33 -29.61
CA CYS A 276 9.89 0.97 -30.92
C CYS A 276 8.91 2.15 -30.98
N LYS A 277 9.30 3.22 -31.68
CA LYS A 277 8.40 4.33 -31.99
C LYS A 277 7.28 3.88 -32.94
N PRO A 278 6.14 4.59 -32.96
CA PRO A 278 5.14 4.40 -34.00
C PRO A 278 5.76 4.49 -35.40
N GLY A 279 5.36 3.58 -36.29
CA GLY A 279 5.97 3.41 -37.61
C GLY A 279 7.28 2.61 -37.64
N TYR A 280 7.73 2.09 -36.49
CA TYR A 280 8.86 1.15 -36.38
C TYR A 280 8.44 -0.15 -35.71
N ARG A 281 9.22 -1.21 -35.94
CA ARG A 281 9.01 -2.55 -35.38
C ARG A 281 10.32 -3.17 -34.91
N LEU A 282 10.20 -4.17 -34.05
CA LEU A 282 11.35 -4.97 -33.63
C LEU A 282 11.89 -5.80 -34.81
N PRO A 283 13.22 -6.00 -34.88
CA PRO A 283 13.83 -6.97 -35.80
C PRO A 283 13.29 -8.38 -35.57
N ASN A 284 13.32 -9.22 -36.61
CA ASN A 284 12.74 -10.56 -36.56
C ASN A 284 13.44 -11.50 -35.55
N VAL A 285 14.61 -11.14 -35.02
CA VAL A 285 15.37 -11.93 -34.04
C VAL A 285 15.00 -11.55 -32.60
N VAL A 286 14.46 -10.34 -32.39
CA VAL A 286 14.21 -9.76 -31.08
C VAL A 286 12.73 -9.91 -30.71
N ARG A 287 12.46 -10.49 -29.54
CA ARG A 287 11.09 -10.80 -29.10
C ARG A 287 10.43 -9.72 -28.26
N ARG A 288 11.19 -8.95 -27.50
CA ARG A 288 10.70 -7.98 -26.50
C ARG A 288 11.35 -6.61 -26.70
N PRO A 289 10.74 -5.52 -26.20
CA PRO A 289 11.41 -4.24 -26.10
C PRO A 289 12.80 -4.35 -25.46
N TYR A 290 13.73 -3.50 -25.88
CA TYR A 290 15.09 -3.57 -25.41
C TYR A 290 15.17 -3.11 -23.95
N LEU A 291 15.56 -4.00 -23.05
CA LEU A 291 15.70 -3.67 -21.63
C LEU A 291 16.88 -2.71 -21.42
N GLY A 292 16.63 -1.65 -20.65
CA GLY A 292 17.62 -0.64 -20.29
C GLY A 292 18.84 -1.26 -19.62
N GLU A 293 18.67 -2.25 -18.73
CA GLU A 293 19.80 -2.97 -18.11
C GLU A 293 20.80 -3.53 -19.13
N ILE A 294 20.29 -4.09 -20.22
CA ILE A 294 21.12 -4.69 -21.27
C ILE A 294 21.83 -3.58 -22.05
N ILE A 295 21.10 -2.53 -22.43
CA ILE A 295 21.66 -1.38 -23.17
C ILE A 295 22.74 -0.67 -22.35
N GLU A 296 22.52 -0.47 -21.06
CA GLU A 296 23.44 0.21 -20.15
C GLU A 296 24.74 -0.59 -19.94
N ARG A 297 24.70 -1.93 -20.10
CA ARG A 297 25.87 -2.82 -20.04
C ARG A 297 26.53 -3.05 -21.40
N ALA A 298 25.87 -2.72 -22.51
CA ALA A 298 26.38 -2.99 -23.85
C ALA A 298 27.68 -2.21 -24.12
N SER A 299 28.61 -2.86 -24.84
CA SER A 299 29.81 -2.17 -25.35
C SER A 299 29.43 -1.10 -26.35
N ALA A 300 30.35 -0.16 -26.64
CA ALA A 300 30.10 0.86 -27.65
C ALA A 300 29.77 0.24 -29.02
N GLU A 301 30.51 -0.80 -29.43
CA GLU A 301 30.30 -1.50 -30.70
C GLU A 301 28.92 -2.18 -30.78
N GLN A 302 28.52 -2.89 -29.73
CA GLN A 302 27.18 -3.50 -29.64
C GLN A 302 26.10 -2.44 -29.69
N TYR A 303 26.26 -1.34 -28.95
CA TYR A 303 25.28 -0.27 -28.91
C TYR A 303 25.07 0.42 -30.27
N TYR A 304 26.15 0.63 -31.03
CA TYR A 304 26.03 1.29 -32.34
C TYR A 304 25.44 0.38 -33.42
N ASN A 305 25.74 -0.91 -33.37
CA ASN A 305 25.29 -1.87 -34.39
C ASN A 305 23.91 -2.48 -34.10
N ASP A 306 23.52 -2.58 -32.83
CA ASP A 306 22.26 -3.20 -32.39
C ASP A 306 21.30 -2.17 -31.74
N TYR A 307 20.18 -2.68 -31.22
CA TYR A 307 19.13 -1.93 -30.49
C TYR A 307 18.31 -0.94 -31.33
N ASP A 308 18.45 -0.98 -32.65
CA ASP A 308 17.64 -0.19 -33.58
C ASP A 308 16.37 -0.93 -34.03
N CYS A 309 15.25 -0.20 -34.05
CA CYS A 309 14.01 -0.71 -34.63
C CYS A 309 13.99 -0.50 -36.15
N LEU A 310 13.37 -1.42 -36.87
CA LEU A 310 13.22 -1.36 -38.32
C LEU A 310 11.99 -0.53 -38.70
N LYS A 311 12.10 0.30 -39.74
CA LYS A 311 10.97 1.09 -40.23
C LYS A 311 9.92 0.18 -40.86
N ILE A 312 8.66 0.41 -40.52
CA ILE A 312 7.52 -0.24 -41.17
C ILE A 312 7.34 0.38 -42.56
N GLY A 313 7.04 -0.45 -43.55
CA GLY A 313 6.81 -0.02 -44.94
C GLY A 313 5.48 0.73 -45.11
N TRP A 314 4.63 0.27 -46.03
CA TRP A 314 3.31 0.86 -46.25
C TRP A 314 2.41 0.70 -45.02
N VAL A 315 2.03 1.80 -44.38
CA VAL A 315 1.11 1.81 -43.23
C VAL A 315 -0.32 2.07 -43.70
N GLN A 316 -1.29 1.38 -43.12
CA GLN A 316 -2.72 1.57 -43.41
C GLN A 316 -3.29 2.73 -42.62
N LYS A 317 -4.23 3.47 -43.21
CA LYS A 317 -5.05 4.43 -42.47
C LYS A 317 -6.23 3.70 -41.84
N VAL A 318 -6.56 4.10 -40.62
CA VAL A 318 -7.75 3.62 -39.91
C VAL A 318 -9.00 4.05 -40.69
N PRO A 319 -9.91 3.12 -41.05
CA PRO A 319 -11.15 3.47 -41.74
C PRO A 319 -11.99 4.45 -40.93
N ILE A 320 -12.73 5.32 -41.61
CA ILE A 320 -13.59 6.33 -40.95
C ILE A 320 -14.98 5.76 -40.65
N GLN A 321 -15.46 4.84 -41.49
CA GLN A 321 -16.77 4.19 -41.37
C GLN A 321 -16.58 2.71 -41.02
N TRP A 322 -17.42 2.23 -40.12
CA TRP A 322 -17.42 0.85 -39.64
C TRP A 322 -18.67 0.16 -40.14
N GLU A 323 -18.50 -1.06 -40.67
CA GLU A 323 -19.60 -1.89 -41.11
C GLU A 323 -19.86 -3.00 -40.09
N ARG A 324 -21.05 -3.60 -40.16
CA ARG A 324 -21.33 -4.80 -39.39
C ARG A 324 -20.44 -5.93 -39.86
N ALA A 325 -19.90 -6.71 -38.92
CA ALA A 325 -19.13 -7.89 -39.26
C ALA A 325 -19.98 -8.86 -40.08
N SER A 326 -19.40 -9.44 -41.14
CA SER A 326 -20.09 -10.48 -41.91
C SER A 326 -20.44 -11.67 -41.01
N TYR A 327 -21.51 -12.39 -41.34
CA TYR A 327 -21.98 -13.56 -40.59
C TYR A 327 -20.83 -14.54 -40.27
N HIS A 328 -20.00 -14.87 -41.25
CA HIS A 328 -18.87 -15.81 -41.09
C HIS A 328 -17.81 -15.31 -40.10
N ILE A 329 -17.53 -13.99 -40.09
CA ILE A 329 -16.57 -13.39 -39.16
C ILE A 329 -17.12 -13.41 -37.74
N ARG A 330 -18.40 -13.07 -37.58
CA ARG A 330 -19.07 -13.10 -36.27
C ARG A 330 -19.08 -14.52 -35.70
N GLU A 331 -19.48 -15.51 -36.51
CA GLU A 331 -19.50 -16.92 -36.10
C GLU A 331 -18.11 -17.42 -35.71
N LYS A 332 -17.07 -17.08 -36.47
CA LYS A 332 -15.68 -17.42 -36.11
C LYS A 332 -15.30 -16.97 -34.70
N TYR A 333 -15.68 -15.76 -34.31
CA TYR A 333 -15.35 -15.22 -32.99
C TYR A 333 -16.22 -15.80 -31.88
N LEU A 334 -17.50 -16.06 -32.14
CA LEU A 334 -18.39 -16.71 -31.18
C LEU A 334 -18.08 -18.20 -30.98
N ASP A 335 -17.56 -18.88 -32.00
CA ASP A 335 -17.04 -20.26 -31.88
C ASP A 335 -15.75 -20.30 -31.05
N LYS A 336 -14.90 -19.27 -31.16
CA LYS A 336 -13.69 -19.13 -30.33
C LYS A 336 -14.03 -18.84 -28.86
N HIS A 337 -15.11 -18.11 -28.62
CA HIS A 337 -15.58 -17.70 -27.29
C HIS A 337 -16.98 -18.25 -27.00
N PRO A 338 -17.13 -19.59 -26.84
CA PRO A 338 -18.42 -20.24 -26.63
C PRO A 338 -19.16 -19.75 -25.38
N GLU A 339 -18.43 -19.22 -24.39
CA GLU A 339 -18.95 -18.59 -23.17
C GLU A 339 -19.81 -17.34 -23.44
N TYR A 340 -19.82 -16.80 -24.66
CA TYR A 340 -20.70 -15.70 -25.07
C TYR A 340 -21.96 -16.16 -25.80
N ARG A 341 -22.07 -17.43 -26.19
CA ARG A 341 -23.28 -18.00 -26.81
C ARG A 341 -24.31 -18.40 -25.77
N ASN A 342 -23.89 -19.27 -24.85
CA ASN A 342 -24.72 -19.81 -23.77
C ASN A 342 -24.13 -19.36 -22.44
N TYR A 343 -24.37 -18.10 -22.07
CA TYR A 343 -23.90 -17.57 -20.80
C TYR A 343 -24.95 -17.68 -19.70
N THR A 344 -24.48 -17.94 -18.49
CA THR A 344 -25.27 -17.77 -17.28
C THR A 344 -25.21 -16.32 -16.83
N THR A 345 -26.30 -15.85 -16.21
CA THR A 345 -26.41 -14.48 -15.68
C THR A 345 -26.51 -14.49 -14.17
N GLY A 346 -26.11 -13.38 -13.52
CA GLY A 346 -26.18 -13.23 -12.07
C GLY A 346 -25.04 -13.97 -11.35
N ALA A 347 -25.28 -14.38 -10.10
CA ALA A 347 -24.26 -14.99 -9.25
C ALA A 347 -23.66 -16.28 -9.84
N ALA A 348 -24.48 -17.07 -10.56
CA ALA A 348 -24.04 -18.30 -11.20
C ALA A 348 -22.98 -18.10 -12.30
N ALA A 349 -22.83 -16.88 -12.84
CA ALA A 349 -21.80 -16.55 -13.82
C ALA A 349 -20.38 -16.75 -13.27
N LEU A 350 -20.17 -16.61 -11.96
CA LEU A 350 -18.87 -16.79 -11.30
C LEU A 350 -18.50 -18.27 -11.05
N HIS A 351 -19.40 -19.20 -11.38
CA HIS A 351 -19.21 -20.63 -11.11
C HIS A 351 -19.19 -21.47 -12.39
N SER A 352 -19.31 -20.87 -13.57
CA SER A 352 -19.17 -21.57 -14.83
C SER A 352 -17.73 -22.08 -15.04
N GLU A 353 -17.58 -23.20 -15.75
CA GLU A 353 -16.26 -23.74 -16.11
C GLU A 353 -15.50 -22.77 -17.03
N ASN A 354 -16.20 -22.20 -18.02
CA ASN A 354 -15.70 -21.12 -18.85
C ASN A 354 -16.33 -19.80 -18.38
N LEU A 355 -15.52 -18.92 -17.80
CA LEU A 355 -15.98 -17.66 -17.25
C LEU A 355 -16.26 -16.65 -18.36
N ASN A 356 -17.51 -16.17 -18.45
CA ASN A 356 -17.81 -14.95 -19.18
C ASN A 356 -17.54 -13.74 -18.26
N ILE A 357 -16.40 -13.08 -18.47
CA ILE A 357 -15.95 -11.98 -17.62
C ILE A 357 -16.96 -10.83 -17.57
N ASP A 358 -17.63 -10.49 -18.67
CA ASP A 358 -18.59 -9.39 -18.71
C ASP A 358 -19.82 -9.69 -17.87
N GLN A 359 -20.31 -10.93 -17.88
CA GLN A 359 -21.45 -11.32 -17.05
C GLN A 359 -21.07 -11.38 -15.57
N ALA A 360 -19.86 -11.86 -15.26
CA ALA A 360 -19.32 -11.86 -13.91
C ALA A 360 -19.18 -10.43 -13.35
N LEU A 361 -18.60 -9.51 -14.13
CA LEU A 361 -18.46 -8.12 -13.74
C LEU A 361 -19.81 -7.40 -13.68
N LYS A 362 -20.74 -7.65 -14.59
CA LYS A 362 -22.12 -7.12 -14.50
C LYS A 362 -22.79 -7.51 -13.19
N PHE A 363 -22.59 -8.74 -12.72
CA PHE A 363 -23.07 -9.15 -11.40
C PHE A 363 -22.36 -8.38 -10.28
N ILE A 364 -21.02 -8.37 -10.26
CA ILE A 364 -20.22 -7.71 -9.21
C ILE A 364 -20.55 -6.20 -9.11
N HIS A 365 -20.58 -5.47 -10.24
CA HIS A 365 -20.95 -4.06 -10.29
C HIS A 365 -22.44 -3.83 -10.01
N GLY A 366 -23.30 -4.79 -10.34
CA GLY A 366 -24.74 -4.73 -10.09
C GLY A 366 -25.12 -4.88 -8.62
N VAL A 367 -24.26 -5.50 -7.80
CA VAL A 367 -24.45 -5.61 -6.34
C VAL A 367 -24.10 -4.29 -5.67
N ASN A 368 -25.11 -3.67 -5.08
CA ASN A 368 -24.99 -2.44 -4.29
C ASN A 368 -25.87 -2.54 -3.03
N TYR A 369 -25.85 -1.51 -2.19
CA TYR A 369 -26.61 -1.51 -0.94
C TYR A 369 -28.13 -1.71 -1.11
N LYS A 370 -28.69 -1.42 -2.29
CA LYS A 370 -30.12 -1.60 -2.60
C LYS A 370 -30.41 -3.00 -3.12
N THR A 371 -29.55 -3.54 -3.99
CA THR A 371 -29.76 -4.80 -4.71
C THR A 371 -29.26 -6.02 -3.95
N CYS A 372 -28.32 -5.85 -3.01
CA CYS A 372 -27.67 -6.98 -2.35
C CYS A 372 -28.66 -7.90 -1.59
N LYS A 373 -29.77 -7.35 -1.06
CA LYS A 373 -30.82 -8.11 -0.36
C LYS A 373 -31.59 -9.08 -1.24
N ASN A 374 -31.45 -8.96 -2.56
CA ASN A 374 -32.09 -9.86 -3.52
C ASN A 374 -31.31 -11.16 -3.73
N PHE A 375 -30.07 -11.25 -3.21
CA PHE A 375 -29.17 -12.40 -3.40
C PHE A 375 -29.03 -13.20 -2.10
N HIS A 376 -28.68 -14.48 -2.22
CA HIS A 376 -28.43 -15.32 -1.06
C HIS A 376 -27.08 -14.95 -0.43
N PRO A 377 -26.88 -15.04 0.90
CA PRO A 377 -25.61 -14.68 1.54
C PRO A 377 -24.38 -15.41 1.00
N GLN A 378 -24.56 -16.62 0.46
CA GLN A 378 -23.47 -17.38 -0.19
C GLN A 378 -23.04 -16.77 -1.53
N ASP A 379 -23.97 -16.17 -2.28
CA ASP A 379 -23.69 -15.49 -3.55
C ASP A 379 -22.89 -14.19 -3.34
N LEU A 380 -22.97 -13.63 -2.12
CA LEU A 380 -22.25 -12.43 -1.71
C LEU A 380 -20.85 -12.73 -1.15
N ILE A 381 -20.38 -13.98 -1.26
CA ILE A 381 -19.02 -14.40 -0.90
C ILE A 381 -18.35 -14.93 -2.17
N LEU A 382 -17.40 -14.17 -2.70
CA LEU A 382 -16.69 -14.54 -3.92
C LEU A 382 -15.59 -15.57 -3.63
N ARG A 383 -15.19 -16.29 -4.68
CA ARG A 383 -13.99 -17.13 -4.62
C ARG A 383 -12.73 -16.25 -4.48
N GLY A 384 -11.67 -16.79 -3.89
CA GLY A 384 -10.48 -16.00 -3.56
C GLY A 384 -9.63 -15.59 -4.77
N ASP A 385 -9.73 -16.34 -5.86
CA ASP A 385 -9.12 -16.11 -7.18
C ASP A 385 -9.69 -14.89 -7.91
N VAL A 386 -10.90 -14.43 -7.54
CA VAL A 386 -11.51 -13.19 -8.04
C VAL A 386 -10.76 -11.96 -7.52
N SER A 387 -10.17 -12.03 -6.32
CA SER A 387 -9.31 -10.97 -5.76
C SER A 387 -7.82 -11.22 -5.99
N TYR A 388 -7.46 -11.80 -7.13
CA TYR A 388 -6.05 -11.95 -7.51
C TYR A 388 -5.32 -10.60 -7.48
N GLY A 389 -4.05 -10.60 -7.10
CA GLY A 389 -3.25 -9.36 -6.94
C GLY A 389 -3.49 -8.58 -5.64
N ALA A 390 -4.50 -8.92 -4.83
CA ALA A 390 -4.78 -8.20 -3.58
C ALA A 390 -3.60 -8.17 -2.59
N LYS A 391 -2.80 -9.25 -2.54
CA LYS A 391 -1.62 -9.34 -1.67
C LYS A 391 -0.53 -8.32 -2.03
N GLU A 392 -0.41 -8.00 -3.31
CA GLU A 392 0.63 -7.09 -3.84
C GLU A 392 0.11 -5.65 -3.87
N GLN A 393 -1.09 -5.43 -4.41
CA GLN A 393 -1.66 -4.09 -4.55
C GLN A 393 -2.05 -3.47 -3.20
N PHE A 394 -2.46 -4.28 -2.21
CA PHE A 394 -2.82 -3.83 -0.86
C PHE A 394 -1.79 -4.18 0.22
N GLU A 395 -0.52 -4.40 -0.16
CA GLU A 395 0.53 -4.76 0.79
C GLU A 395 0.73 -3.68 1.86
N ASN A 396 0.63 -2.40 1.48
CA ASN A 396 0.87 -1.26 2.37
C ASN A 396 -0.21 -1.10 3.44
N GLU A 397 -1.46 -1.30 3.06
CA GLU A 397 -2.64 -1.27 3.92
C GLU A 397 -2.59 -2.45 4.90
N ALA A 398 -2.22 -3.64 4.41
CA ALA A 398 -1.99 -4.82 5.25
C ALA A 398 -0.87 -4.59 6.28
N LYS A 399 0.23 -3.92 5.90
CA LYS A 399 1.30 -3.54 6.83
C LYS A 399 0.83 -2.61 7.95
N MET A 400 -0.22 -1.80 7.75
CA MET A 400 -0.78 -0.97 8.84
C MET A 400 -1.44 -1.84 9.92
N ALA A 401 -2.11 -2.93 9.53
CA ALA A 401 -2.64 -3.91 10.49
C ALA A 401 -1.50 -4.63 11.24
N VAL A 402 -0.46 -5.07 10.52
CA VAL A 402 0.74 -5.70 11.13
C VAL A 402 1.40 -4.75 12.12
N ARG A 403 1.50 -3.46 11.79
CA ARG A 403 2.06 -2.43 12.68
C ARG A 403 1.31 -2.34 14.00
N LEU A 404 -0.01 -2.26 13.97
CA LEU A 404 -0.79 -2.21 15.21
C LEU A 404 -0.70 -3.53 15.99
N ALA A 405 -0.73 -4.67 15.29
CA ALA A 405 -0.56 -5.98 15.91
C ALA A 405 0.82 -6.12 16.59
N ASN A 406 1.89 -5.62 15.96
CA ASN A 406 3.24 -5.60 16.52
C ASN A 406 3.36 -4.65 17.69
N PHE A 407 2.71 -3.47 17.64
CA PHE A 407 2.66 -2.54 18.75
C PHE A 407 2.01 -3.17 19.98
N ILE A 408 0.82 -3.75 19.83
CA ILE A 408 0.11 -4.41 20.93
C ILE A 408 0.96 -5.58 21.46
N SER A 409 1.58 -6.35 20.56
CA SER A 409 2.42 -7.48 20.97
C SER A 409 3.66 -7.04 21.75
N ALA A 410 4.32 -5.98 21.32
CA ALA A 410 5.47 -5.41 22.02
C ALA A 410 5.05 -4.86 23.38
N PHE A 411 3.94 -4.10 23.45
CA PHE A 411 3.45 -3.52 24.71
C PHE A 411 3.09 -4.60 25.74
N LEU A 412 2.35 -5.63 25.33
CA LEU A 412 1.91 -6.70 26.24
C LEU A 412 3.02 -7.68 26.67
N GLN A 413 4.19 -7.65 26.02
CA GLN A 413 5.33 -8.49 26.37
C GLN A 413 6.44 -7.73 27.11
N VAL A 414 6.61 -6.43 26.81
CA VAL A 414 7.72 -5.62 27.35
C VAL A 414 7.27 -4.73 28.50
N SER A 415 6.06 -4.16 28.46
CA SER A 415 5.58 -3.24 29.49
C SER A 415 4.91 -4.01 30.63
N ASP A 416 5.47 -3.93 31.84
CA ASP A 416 4.82 -4.44 33.06
C ASP A 416 4.24 -3.28 33.90
N PRO A 417 2.91 -3.17 34.02
CA PRO A 417 2.26 -2.13 34.82
C PRO A 417 2.58 -2.19 36.32
N ASN A 418 3.03 -3.33 36.82
CA ASN A 418 3.38 -3.53 38.23
C ASN A 418 4.87 -3.31 38.50
N GLU A 419 5.66 -2.95 37.48
CA GLU A 419 7.10 -2.71 37.63
C GLU A 419 7.35 -1.50 38.56
N VAL A 420 8.23 -1.67 39.53
CA VAL A 420 8.59 -0.63 40.49
C VAL A 420 9.95 -0.07 40.14
N TYR A 421 9.98 1.16 39.63
CA TYR A 421 11.22 1.86 39.35
C TYR A 421 11.75 2.60 40.58
N THR A 422 13.08 2.74 40.65
CA THR A 422 13.73 3.59 41.65
C THR A 422 13.50 5.08 41.35
N GLY A 423 13.21 5.87 42.38
CA GLY A 423 13.07 7.32 42.26
C GLY A 423 11.63 7.77 41.94
N LYS A 424 11.47 8.70 40.99
CA LYS A 424 10.18 9.32 40.64
C LYS A 424 9.49 8.71 39.43
N ARG A 425 10.14 7.77 38.74
CA ARG A 425 9.59 7.14 37.53
C ARG A 425 8.42 6.24 37.89
N VAL A 426 7.42 6.21 37.01
CA VAL A 426 6.19 5.42 37.14
C VAL A 426 6.08 4.51 35.92
N ALA A 427 5.66 3.27 36.16
CA ALA A 427 5.34 2.32 35.09
C ALA A 427 4.13 2.76 34.28
N ASP A 428 4.15 2.44 33.00
CA ASP A 428 3.03 2.69 32.11
C ASP A 428 1.86 1.79 32.53
N LYS A 429 0.67 2.39 32.60
CA LYS A 429 -0.57 1.66 32.91
C LYS A 429 -0.96 0.73 31.76
N PRO A 430 -1.84 -0.27 32.01
CA PRO A 430 -2.39 -1.08 30.94
C PRO A 430 -3.08 -0.22 29.86
N LEU A 431 -3.13 -0.76 28.63
CA LEU A 431 -3.75 -0.08 27.49
C LEU A 431 -5.21 0.28 27.78
N THR A 432 -5.57 1.54 27.53
CA THR A 432 -6.92 2.03 27.76
C THR A 432 -7.81 1.85 26.53
N GLU A 433 -9.14 1.93 26.74
CA GLU A 433 -10.12 1.86 25.64
C GLU A 433 -9.85 2.96 24.61
N ASP A 434 -9.63 4.20 25.07
CA ASP A 434 -9.43 5.37 24.21
C ASP A 434 -8.13 5.26 23.39
N GLN A 435 -7.08 4.66 23.94
CA GLN A 435 -5.84 4.37 23.19
C GLN A 435 -6.08 3.37 22.06
N MET A 436 -6.82 2.29 22.31
CA MET A 436 -7.10 1.26 21.29
C MET A 436 -8.11 1.74 20.24
N ILE A 437 -9.10 2.52 20.66
CA ILE A 437 -10.04 3.23 19.78
C ILE A 437 -9.26 4.17 18.87
N GLY A 438 -8.38 4.99 19.44
CA GLY A 438 -7.54 5.93 18.68
C GLY A 438 -6.62 5.23 17.68
N GLU A 439 -5.94 4.14 18.08
CA GLU A 439 -5.06 3.38 17.18
C GLU A 439 -5.85 2.74 16.03
N THR A 440 -7.04 2.19 16.31
CA THR A 440 -7.89 1.59 15.26
C THR A 440 -8.40 2.66 14.29
N LEU A 441 -8.85 3.81 14.81
CA LEU A 441 -9.31 4.95 14.02
C LEU A 441 -8.19 5.52 13.14
N ALA A 442 -6.98 5.62 13.68
CA ALA A 442 -5.82 6.15 12.98
C ALA A 442 -5.43 5.34 11.73
N ILE A 443 -5.79 4.05 11.67
CA ILE A 443 -5.59 3.24 10.46
C ILE A 443 -6.48 3.75 9.32
N VAL A 444 -7.77 3.98 9.58
CA VAL A 444 -8.74 4.44 8.57
C VAL A 444 -8.47 5.90 8.17
N LEU A 445 -8.05 6.74 9.12
CA LEU A 445 -7.66 8.13 8.85
C LEU A 445 -6.37 8.22 8.03
N GLY A 446 -5.44 7.30 8.27
CA GLY A 446 -4.09 7.36 7.71
C GLY A 446 -3.98 6.93 6.25
N ASP A 447 -4.99 6.26 5.69
CA ASP A 447 -5.00 5.77 4.31
C ASP A 447 -6.40 5.83 3.68
N THR A 448 -6.50 6.45 2.50
CA THR A 448 -7.77 6.60 1.77
C THR A 448 -8.27 5.29 1.16
N LYS A 449 -7.42 4.28 0.96
CA LYS A 449 -7.83 2.96 0.43
C LYS A 449 -8.47 2.07 1.50
N VAL A 450 -8.14 2.28 2.77
CA VAL A 450 -8.74 1.53 3.89
C VAL A 450 -10.15 2.07 4.17
N TRP A 451 -11.16 1.21 4.04
CA TRP A 451 -12.56 1.57 4.29
C TRP A 451 -13.00 1.30 5.72
N SER A 452 -12.47 0.24 6.33
CA SER A 452 -12.67 -0.05 7.74
C SER A 452 -11.46 -0.75 8.36
N ALA A 453 -11.32 -0.60 9.66
CA ALA A 453 -10.31 -1.27 10.46
C ALA A 453 -10.92 -1.71 11.78
N ALA A 454 -10.43 -2.83 12.33
CA ALA A 454 -10.93 -3.37 13.58
C ALA A 454 -9.79 -3.89 14.45
N THR A 455 -9.86 -3.70 15.76
CA THR A 455 -8.96 -4.38 16.71
C THR A 455 -9.80 -5.31 17.57
N LEU A 456 -9.76 -6.60 17.28
CA LEU A 456 -10.61 -7.61 17.90
C LEU A 456 -9.86 -8.35 19.01
N TRP A 457 -10.28 -8.16 20.25
CA TRP A 457 -9.68 -8.85 21.40
C TRP A 457 -10.38 -10.19 21.67
N GLU A 458 -9.60 -11.21 22.01
CA GLU A 458 -10.13 -12.48 22.50
C GLU A 458 -10.82 -12.31 23.86
N ARG A 459 -11.71 -13.24 24.20
CA ARG A 459 -12.51 -13.17 25.43
C ARG A 459 -11.64 -13.01 26.67
N ASN A 460 -11.97 -12.04 27.52
CA ASN A 460 -11.26 -11.70 28.77
C ASN A 460 -9.77 -11.38 28.58
N LYS A 461 -9.34 -10.94 27.38
CA LYS A 461 -7.94 -10.56 27.13
C LYS A 461 -7.68 -9.07 27.21
N PHE A 462 -8.72 -8.24 27.17
CA PHE A 462 -8.63 -6.81 27.40
C PHE A 462 -8.94 -6.47 28.87
N THR A 463 -8.28 -5.46 29.43
CA THR A 463 -8.44 -5.11 30.85
C THR A 463 -9.87 -4.67 31.16
N ASN A 464 -10.44 -5.23 32.24
CA ASN A 464 -11.78 -4.91 32.75
C ASN A 464 -12.95 -5.09 31.74
N ARG A 465 -12.76 -5.88 30.65
CA ARG A 465 -13.80 -6.17 29.66
C ARG A 465 -13.81 -7.65 29.25
N THR A 466 -15.01 -8.20 29.11
CA THR A 466 -15.19 -9.56 28.58
C THR A 466 -14.92 -9.63 27.08
N TYR A 467 -15.45 -8.65 26.34
CA TYR A 467 -15.28 -8.48 24.91
C TYR A 467 -14.96 -7.02 24.65
N PHE A 468 -14.08 -6.76 23.70
CA PHE A 468 -13.70 -5.43 23.27
C PHE A 468 -13.24 -5.49 21.82
N ALA A 469 -13.93 -4.76 20.96
CA ALA A 469 -13.72 -4.82 19.52
C ALA A 469 -14.02 -3.48 18.86
N PRO A 470 -13.17 -2.44 19.03
CA PRO A 470 -13.29 -1.21 18.27
C PRO A 470 -13.25 -1.49 16.77
N TYR A 471 -14.24 -0.97 16.04
CA TYR A 471 -14.41 -1.08 14.61
C TYR A 471 -14.62 0.32 14.02
N ALA A 472 -13.59 0.85 13.36
CA ALA A 472 -13.60 2.14 12.70
C ALA A 472 -13.97 1.98 11.22
N TYR A 473 -14.78 2.89 10.68
CA TYR A 473 -15.14 2.89 9.27
C TYR A 473 -15.49 4.28 8.74
N LYS A 474 -15.43 4.42 7.41
CA LYS A 474 -15.94 5.57 6.68
C LYS A 474 -17.02 5.15 5.69
N THR A 475 -17.96 6.05 5.41
CA THR A 475 -19.09 5.80 4.50
C THR A 475 -18.87 6.39 3.11
N GLU A 476 -18.05 7.43 3.01
CA GLU A 476 -17.75 8.16 1.79
C GLU A 476 -16.22 8.29 1.64
N LEU A 477 -15.76 8.55 0.41
CA LEU A 477 -14.34 8.78 0.13
C LEU A 477 -13.96 10.23 0.51
N ASN A 478 -12.76 10.44 1.02
CA ASN A 478 -12.20 11.77 1.36
C ASN A 478 -13.05 12.58 2.36
N THR A 479 -13.70 11.91 3.33
CA THR A 479 -14.43 12.61 4.40
C THR A 479 -13.51 13.07 5.53
N ARG A 480 -13.96 14.09 6.26
CA ARG A 480 -13.42 14.47 7.58
C ARG A 480 -14.26 13.93 8.74
N LYS A 481 -15.29 13.12 8.42
CA LYS A 481 -16.24 12.51 9.36
C LYS A 481 -16.07 11.00 9.33
N PHE A 482 -15.83 10.42 10.50
CA PHE A 482 -15.56 9.01 10.69
C PHE A 482 -16.48 8.43 11.75
N LYS A 483 -16.70 7.12 11.68
CA LYS A 483 -17.53 6.40 12.65
C LYS A 483 -16.73 5.29 13.29
N LEU A 484 -16.97 5.06 14.56
CA LEU A 484 -16.35 3.99 15.32
C LEU A 484 -17.38 3.35 16.23
N GLU A 485 -17.45 2.02 16.21
CA GLU A 485 -18.36 1.25 17.06
C GLU A 485 -17.60 0.12 17.75
N ASP A 486 -17.92 -0.15 19.01
CA ASP A 486 -17.47 -1.37 19.67
C ASP A 486 -18.41 -2.53 19.32
N LEU A 487 -17.89 -3.52 18.56
CA LEU A 487 -18.65 -4.69 18.13
C LEU A 487 -19.03 -5.63 19.29
N ALA A 488 -18.44 -5.46 20.47
CA ALA A 488 -18.84 -6.19 21.68
C ALA A 488 -20.31 -5.97 22.09
N ARG A 489 -20.95 -4.92 21.56
CA ARG A 489 -22.37 -4.57 21.76
C ARG A 489 -23.36 -5.57 21.13
N LEU A 490 -22.92 -6.32 20.12
CA LEU A 490 -23.79 -7.23 19.36
C LEU A 490 -24.04 -8.49 20.19
N ASN A 491 -25.21 -8.54 20.84
CA ASN A 491 -25.59 -9.61 21.78
C ASN A 491 -26.01 -10.94 21.10
N LYS A 492 -26.15 -10.99 19.78
CA LYS A 492 -26.52 -12.23 19.09
C LYS A 492 -25.29 -13.11 18.88
N THR A 493 -25.40 -14.39 19.23
CA THR A 493 -24.30 -15.38 19.13
C THR A 493 -23.68 -15.47 17.73
N HIS A 494 -24.47 -15.30 16.66
CA HIS A 494 -23.98 -15.32 15.27
C HIS A 494 -23.35 -14.00 14.80
N GLU A 495 -23.66 -12.87 15.46
CA GLU A 495 -23.11 -11.54 15.13
C GLU A 495 -21.80 -11.26 15.89
N LEU A 496 -21.44 -12.13 16.85
CA LEU A 496 -20.24 -11.98 17.65
C LEU A 496 -18.98 -12.08 16.77
N TYR A 497 -18.10 -11.10 16.90
CA TYR A 497 -16.90 -11.00 16.07
C TYR A 497 -15.93 -12.19 16.23
N THR A 498 -15.96 -12.88 17.36
CA THR A 498 -15.13 -14.07 17.61
C THR A 498 -15.57 -15.28 16.78
N GLU A 499 -16.83 -15.30 16.32
CA GLU A 499 -17.37 -16.41 15.53
C GLU A 499 -17.04 -16.30 14.04
N LYS A 500 -16.52 -15.14 13.60
CA LYS A 500 -16.13 -14.89 12.21
C LYS A 500 -15.01 -15.83 11.77
N LYS A 501 -15.07 -16.27 10.50
CA LYS A 501 -14.16 -17.26 9.89
C LYS A 501 -12.68 -16.88 10.04
N ASN A 502 -12.34 -15.62 9.78
CA ASN A 502 -10.97 -15.10 9.87
C ASN A 502 -10.41 -15.13 11.31
N PHE A 503 -11.23 -14.76 12.29
CA PHE A 503 -10.83 -14.79 13.70
C PHE A 503 -10.62 -16.23 14.20
N LYS A 504 -11.58 -17.13 13.92
CA LYS A 504 -11.47 -18.56 14.25
C LYS A 504 -10.23 -19.21 13.63
N PHE A 505 -9.98 -18.94 12.35
CA PHE A 505 -8.82 -19.49 11.64
C PHE A 505 -7.50 -19.11 12.33
N LEU A 506 -7.31 -17.82 12.63
CA LEU A 506 -6.10 -17.34 13.31
C LEU A 506 -5.99 -17.87 14.74
N LYS A 507 -7.09 -17.90 15.48
CA LYS A 507 -7.13 -18.47 16.84
C LYS A 507 -6.73 -19.94 16.86
N GLN A 508 -7.24 -20.74 15.92
CA GLN A 508 -6.91 -22.17 15.81
C GLN A 508 -5.44 -22.37 15.42
N ARG A 509 -4.96 -21.61 14.41
CA ARG A 509 -3.57 -21.65 13.96
C ARG A 509 -2.58 -21.37 15.08
N TRP A 510 -2.85 -20.37 15.90
CA TRP A 510 -1.96 -19.89 16.96
C TRP A 510 -2.37 -20.37 18.37
N SER A 511 -3.06 -21.51 18.45
CA SER A 511 -3.48 -22.07 19.73
C SER A 511 -2.34 -22.76 20.49
N THR A 512 -1.37 -23.34 19.78
CA THR A 512 -0.32 -24.19 20.36
C THR A 512 1.10 -23.86 19.88
N ASN A 513 1.31 -23.58 18.59
CA ASN A 513 2.64 -23.35 18.01
C ASN A 513 2.91 -21.84 17.80
N PHE A 514 4.07 -21.36 18.27
CA PHE A 514 4.54 -19.98 18.14
C PHE A 514 5.97 -19.87 17.59
N ASP A 515 6.55 -20.98 17.09
CA ASP A 515 7.94 -21.02 16.66
C ASP A 515 8.17 -20.27 15.35
N ASP A 516 7.14 -20.18 14.51
CA ASP A 516 7.17 -19.43 13.25
C ASP A 516 7.25 -17.90 13.46
N LEU A 517 6.95 -17.38 14.66
CA LEU A 517 6.91 -15.94 14.92
C LEU A 517 8.30 -15.30 14.84
N GLU A 518 8.32 -14.07 14.31
CA GLU A 518 9.56 -13.28 14.26
C GLU A 518 9.91 -12.80 15.68
N THR A 519 11.18 -12.94 16.04
CA THR A 519 11.71 -12.41 17.30
C THR A 519 12.43 -11.11 17.02
N PHE A 520 11.98 -10.04 17.67
CA PHE A 520 12.56 -8.71 17.57
C PHE A 520 13.32 -8.37 18.85
N TYR A 521 14.55 -7.88 18.71
CA TYR A 521 15.41 -7.48 19.82
C TYR A 521 15.41 -5.97 19.97
N ILE A 522 15.24 -5.49 21.20
CA ILE A 522 15.17 -4.08 21.55
C ILE A 522 16.32 -3.73 22.50
N LYS A 523 17.15 -2.78 22.06
CA LYS A 523 18.20 -2.13 22.86
C LYS A 523 17.72 -0.75 23.27
N MET A 524 16.91 -0.70 24.34
CA MET A 524 16.28 0.53 24.81
C MET A 524 17.15 1.30 25.79
N LYS A 525 17.35 2.59 25.50
CA LYS A 525 17.98 3.57 26.39
C LYS A 525 17.02 4.72 26.64
N ILE A 526 16.72 4.95 27.90
CA ILE A 526 15.76 5.94 28.38
C ILE A 526 16.49 7.08 29.09
N ARG A 527 15.81 8.19 29.32
CA ARG A 527 16.34 9.29 30.14
C ARG A 527 16.48 8.87 31.61
N GLN A 528 17.54 9.32 32.27
CA GLN A 528 17.76 9.06 33.70
C GLN A 528 16.83 9.90 34.59
N ASN A 529 16.67 11.19 34.27
CA ASN A 529 15.93 12.16 35.07
C ASN A 529 14.93 12.97 34.21
N GLU A 530 14.06 13.74 34.89
CA GLU A 530 13.04 14.59 34.26
C GLU A 530 13.65 15.63 33.30
N THR A 531 14.87 16.12 33.61
CA THR A 531 15.58 17.13 32.81
C THR A 531 16.20 16.55 31.53
N GLY A 532 16.49 15.25 31.50
CA GLY A 532 17.05 14.56 30.33
C GLY A 532 18.54 14.81 30.12
N GLU A 533 19.35 14.83 31.19
CA GLU A 533 20.79 15.09 31.04
C GLU A 533 21.57 13.92 30.43
N TYR A 534 21.20 12.69 30.81
CA TYR A 534 21.87 11.48 30.39
C TYR A 534 20.89 10.35 30.02
N LEU A 535 21.36 9.47 29.13
CA LEU A 535 20.69 8.23 28.77
C LEU A 535 21.18 7.08 29.66
N GLN A 536 20.25 6.32 30.21
CA GLN A 536 20.47 5.10 30.95
C GLN A 536 19.89 3.90 30.19
N LYS A 537 20.52 2.73 30.32
CA LYS A 537 19.94 1.47 29.81
C LYS A 537 18.65 1.17 30.56
N TYR A 538 17.63 0.71 29.84
CA TYR A 538 16.42 0.17 30.46
C TYR A 538 16.76 -1.01 31.38
N GLU A 539 15.96 -1.24 32.41
CA GLU A 539 16.18 -2.25 33.44
C GLU A 539 16.34 -3.66 32.83
N HIS A 540 15.51 -3.99 31.85
CA HIS A 540 15.60 -5.23 31.07
C HIS A 540 16.38 -5.03 29.77
N TYR A 541 17.68 -4.73 29.84
CA TYR A 541 18.53 -4.50 28.65
C TYR A 541 19.49 -5.67 28.37
N PRO A 542 19.50 -6.25 27.15
CA PRO A 542 18.52 -6.08 26.06
C PRO A 542 17.21 -6.82 26.37
N THR A 543 16.13 -6.40 25.71
CA THR A 543 14.80 -7.03 25.79
C THR A 543 14.39 -7.56 24.41
N SER A 544 13.48 -8.52 24.34
CA SER A 544 12.97 -9.06 23.08
C SER A 544 11.48 -9.38 23.19
N TYR A 545 10.78 -9.32 22.06
CA TYR A 545 9.38 -9.74 21.95
C TYR A 545 9.17 -10.55 20.66
N ARG A 546 8.14 -11.38 20.65
CA ARG A 546 7.72 -12.13 19.46
C ARG A 546 6.48 -11.51 18.83
N ALA A 547 6.45 -11.37 17.52
CA ALA A 547 5.30 -10.80 16.82
C ALA A 547 5.09 -11.38 15.41
N ALA A 548 3.93 -11.06 14.84
CA ALA A 548 3.55 -11.49 13.51
C ALA A 548 4.26 -10.65 12.43
N SER A 549 4.63 -11.27 11.31
CA SER A 549 4.98 -10.56 10.08
C SER A 549 3.86 -10.74 9.06
N LEU A 550 3.98 -10.07 7.90
CA LEU A 550 2.94 -10.06 6.87
C LEU A 550 2.51 -11.49 6.44
N LYS A 551 3.45 -12.45 6.43
CA LYS A 551 3.21 -13.87 6.07
C LYS A 551 2.32 -14.63 7.08
N HIS A 552 2.23 -14.15 8.32
CA HIS A 552 1.45 -14.79 9.40
C HIS A 552 -0.02 -14.38 9.41
N GLY A 553 -0.37 -13.30 8.70
CA GLY A 553 -1.75 -12.85 8.59
C GLY A 553 -2.59 -13.71 7.64
N TYR A 554 -3.87 -13.38 7.59
CA TYR A 554 -4.87 -14.08 6.79
C TYR A 554 -5.62 -13.09 5.90
N TRP A 555 -5.70 -13.40 4.60
CA TRP A 555 -6.52 -12.68 3.63
C TRP A 555 -7.89 -13.36 3.52
N SER A 556 -8.97 -12.60 3.75
CA SER A 556 -10.32 -13.10 3.57
C SER A 556 -10.67 -13.19 2.08
N GLN A 557 -11.64 -14.06 1.77
CA GLN A 557 -12.34 -13.99 0.50
C GLN A 557 -13.09 -12.64 0.39
N PRO A 558 -13.29 -12.12 -0.84
CA PRO A 558 -14.08 -10.92 -1.03
C PRO A 558 -15.54 -11.19 -0.65
N GLN A 559 -16.12 -10.30 0.15
CA GLN A 559 -17.50 -10.44 0.59
C GLN A 559 -18.22 -9.11 0.56
N PHE A 560 -19.51 -9.14 0.27
CA PHE A 560 -20.40 -7.98 0.36
C PHE A 560 -21.36 -8.18 1.55
N ASP A 561 -21.17 -7.39 2.60
CA ASP A 561 -22.05 -7.45 3.77
C ASP A 561 -23.23 -6.48 3.61
N CYS A 562 -24.42 -7.03 3.33
CA CYS A 562 -25.65 -6.27 3.18
C CYS A 562 -26.09 -5.52 4.42
N ASP A 563 -25.78 -6.03 5.61
CA ASP A 563 -26.19 -5.47 6.90
C ASP A 563 -25.03 -4.77 7.61
N GLY A 564 -23.79 -5.05 7.20
CA GLY A 564 -22.56 -4.44 7.70
C GLY A 564 -22.44 -2.94 7.45
N TYR A 565 -21.54 -2.28 8.16
CA TYR A 565 -21.42 -0.82 8.13
C TYR A 565 -20.93 -0.25 6.79
N VAL A 566 -20.07 -1.00 6.09
CA VAL A 566 -19.48 -0.61 4.81
C VAL A 566 -20.11 -1.46 3.71
N LYS A 567 -20.96 -0.82 2.88
CA LYS A 567 -21.74 -1.49 1.81
C LYS A 567 -20.95 -1.60 0.51
N LYS A 568 -19.83 -2.33 0.54
CA LYS A 568 -18.91 -2.53 -0.60
C LYS A 568 -18.43 -3.98 -0.65
N TRP A 569 -17.81 -4.36 -1.77
CA TRP A 569 -17.07 -5.61 -1.86
C TRP A 569 -15.76 -5.46 -1.09
N LEU A 570 -15.63 -6.15 0.04
CA LEU A 570 -14.49 -5.97 0.93
C LEU A 570 -13.56 -7.18 0.90
N VAL A 571 -12.28 -6.89 0.72
CA VAL A 571 -11.19 -7.83 0.99
C VAL A 571 -10.56 -7.43 2.32
N THR A 572 -10.49 -8.36 3.27
CA THR A 572 -10.01 -8.07 4.63
C THR A 572 -8.71 -8.81 4.90
N TYR A 573 -7.67 -8.07 5.27
CA TYR A 573 -6.46 -8.64 5.85
C TYR A 573 -6.55 -8.65 7.37
N SER A 574 -6.13 -9.75 8.00
CA SER A 574 -6.21 -9.99 9.44
C SER A 574 -4.84 -10.38 10.00
N ALA A 575 -4.28 -9.57 10.90
CA ALA A 575 -2.99 -9.78 11.55
C ALA A 575 -3.16 -10.18 13.03
N PRO A 576 -2.62 -11.32 13.49
CA PRO A 576 -2.73 -11.75 14.89
C PRO A 576 -1.74 -10.99 15.79
N PHE A 577 -2.12 -10.77 17.05
CA PHE A 577 -1.24 -10.22 18.08
C PHE A 577 -1.22 -11.07 19.35
N PHE A 578 -0.11 -10.99 20.08
CA PHE A 578 0.24 -11.91 21.16
C PHE A 578 0.59 -11.16 22.44
N GLY A 579 0.51 -11.83 23.58
CA GLY A 579 0.91 -11.27 24.86
C GLY A 579 1.33 -12.36 25.82
N TRP A 580 2.08 -11.99 26.85
CA TRP A 580 2.48 -12.94 27.87
C TRP A 580 1.27 -13.31 28.75
N ASP A 581 1.11 -14.59 29.06
CA ASP A 581 0.21 -15.05 30.11
C ASP A 581 1.03 -15.27 31.39
N SER A 582 0.88 -14.36 32.36
CA SER A 582 1.57 -14.41 33.66
C SER A 582 1.29 -15.70 34.44
N ILE A 583 0.13 -16.33 34.23
CA ILE A 583 -0.26 -17.54 34.98
C ILE A 583 0.41 -18.77 34.37
N LYS A 584 0.39 -18.87 33.04
CA LYS A 584 0.93 -20.03 32.32
C LYS A 584 2.40 -19.88 31.93
N VAL A 585 2.98 -18.70 32.14
CA VAL A 585 4.36 -18.33 31.78
C VAL A 585 4.66 -18.71 30.34
N LYS A 586 3.74 -18.37 29.43
CA LYS A 586 3.87 -18.65 27.99
C LYS A 586 3.23 -17.56 27.15
N LEU A 587 3.68 -17.48 25.90
CA LEU A 587 3.06 -16.63 24.90
C LEU A 587 1.64 -17.12 24.58
N GLU A 588 0.71 -16.20 24.44
CA GLU A 588 -0.69 -16.50 24.16
C GLU A 588 -1.23 -15.57 23.06
N PHE A 589 -2.09 -16.11 22.20
CA PHE A 589 -2.91 -15.33 21.28
C PHE A 589 -3.88 -14.42 22.04
N LYS A 590 -3.82 -13.11 21.79
CA LYS A 590 -4.67 -12.11 22.47
C LYS A 590 -5.74 -11.52 21.57
N GLY A 591 -5.57 -11.57 20.25
CA GLY A 591 -6.56 -11.05 19.31
C GLY A 591 -6.03 -10.85 17.90
N VAL A 592 -6.79 -10.09 17.10
CA VAL A 592 -6.52 -9.82 15.67
C VAL A 592 -6.79 -8.36 15.33
N VAL A 593 -5.89 -7.74 14.57
CA VAL A 593 -6.15 -6.46 13.89
C VAL A 593 -6.60 -6.73 12.46
N GLN A 594 -7.67 -6.09 12.01
CA GLN A 594 -8.24 -6.26 10.68
C GLN A 594 -8.24 -4.94 9.93
N VAL A 595 -7.98 -5.00 8.62
CA VAL A 595 -8.14 -3.88 7.68
C VAL A 595 -8.90 -4.38 6.46
N SER A 596 -9.91 -3.62 6.05
CA SER A 596 -10.76 -3.96 4.91
C SER A 596 -10.64 -2.89 3.83
N MET A 597 -10.34 -3.34 2.63
CA MET A 597 -10.19 -2.53 1.43
C MET A 597 -11.30 -2.86 0.44
N ASP A 598 -11.64 -1.90 -0.41
CA ASP A 598 -12.63 -2.10 -1.48
C ASP A 598 -11.99 -2.90 -2.61
N MET A 599 -12.53 -4.09 -2.90
CA MET A 599 -12.08 -4.96 -3.98
C MET A 599 -12.12 -4.24 -5.34
N MET A 600 -13.06 -3.31 -5.52
CA MET A 600 -13.23 -2.57 -6.77
C MET A 600 -12.07 -1.62 -7.10
N GLN A 601 -11.12 -1.43 -6.17
CA GLN A 601 -9.89 -0.67 -6.40
C GLN A 601 -8.75 -1.53 -6.94
N LEU A 602 -8.93 -2.86 -7.04
CA LEU A 602 -7.94 -3.75 -7.63
C LEU A 602 -7.97 -3.65 -9.16
N ASP A 603 -6.81 -3.80 -9.78
CA ASP A 603 -6.72 -4.03 -11.22
C ASP A 603 -6.94 -5.51 -11.55
N ILE A 604 -7.76 -5.79 -12.56
CA ILE A 604 -7.98 -7.16 -13.07
C ILE A 604 -6.86 -7.55 -14.03
N GLN A 605 -6.26 -8.72 -13.81
CA GLN A 605 -5.28 -9.30 -14.72
C GLN A 605 -5.91 -10.36 -15.63
N GLN A 606 -6.18 -9.99 -16.89
CA GLN A 606 -6.80 -10.90 -17.86
C GLN A 606 -5.80 -11.74 -18.67
N CYS A 607 -4.53 -11.32 -18.69
CA CYS A 607 -3.51 -11.97 -19.49
C CYS A 607 -3.22 -13.42 -19.04
N PRO A 608 -2.66 -14.25 -19.92
CA PRO A 608 -2.25 -15.61 -19.58
C PRO A 608 -1.22 -15.63 -18.46
N ASP A 609 -1.35 -16.60 -17.57
CA ASP A 609 -0.47 -16.82 -16.42
C ASP A 609 -0.24 -18.32 -16.21
N TRP A 610 0.65 -18.69 -15.28
CA TRP A 610 0.92 -20.08 -14.94
C TRP A 610 -0.35 -20.81 -14.50
N TYR A 611 -0.44 -22.10 -14.81
CA TYR A 611 -1.66 -22.87 -14.58
C TYR A 611 -2.04 -22.95 -13.08
N TYR A 612 -1.04 -22.98 -12.19
CA TYR A 612 -1.21 -23.10 -10.74
C TYR A 612 -1.55 -21.77 -10.05
N GLU A 613 -1.41 -20.63 -10.72
CA GLU A 613 -1.76 -19.33 -10.14
C GLU A 613 -3.29 -19.17 -10.10
N PRO A 614 -3.90 -18.96 -8.93
CA PRO A 614 -5.34 -18.85 -8.79
C PRO A 614 -5.82 -17.44 -9.16
N ASN A 615 -6.04 -17.22 -10.45
CA ASN A 615 -6.65 -16.00 -10.99
C ASN A 615 -7.90 -16.37 -11.79
N ALA A 616 -9.06 -15.85 -11.37
CA ALA A 616 -10.34 -16.13 -12.03
C ALA A 616 -10.41 -15.56 -13.45
N PHE A 617 -9.65 -14.50 -13.73
CA PHE A 617 -9.73 -13.74 -14.97
C PHE A 617 -8.61 -14.06 -15.97
N LYS A 618 -7.66 -14.95 -15.64
CA LYS A 618 -6.58 -15.30 -16.56
C LYS A 618 -7.12 -15.93 -17.84
N ASN A 619 -6.45 -15.69 -18.97
CA ASN A 619 -6.86 -16.14 -20.31
C ASN A 619 -8.25 -15.63 -20.76
N THR A 620 -8.73 -14.52 -20.18
CA THR A 620 -9.98 -13.88 -20.65
C THR A 620 -9.72 -12.71 -21.60
N ASP A 621 -8.46 -12.42 -21.90
CA ASP A 621 -8.10 -11.40 -22.88
C ASP A 621 -8.63 -11.74 -24.28
N LYS A 622 -8.79 -10.70 -25.09
CA LYS A 622 -9.34 -10.76 -26.44
C LYS A 622 -8.27 -10.40 -27.48
N CYS A 623 -7.00 -10.57 -27.13
CA CYS A 623 -5.91 -10.40 -28.08
C CYS A 623 -5.95 -11.50 -29.15
N ASP A 624 -5.49 -11.18 -30.35
CA ASP A 624 -5.33 -12.19 -31.39
C ASP A 624 -4.13 -13.09 -31.06
N GLU A 625 -4.41 -14.33 -30.66
CA GLU A 625 -3.40 -15.31 -30.23
C GLU A 625 -2.38 -15.67 -31.31
N GLN A 626 -2.68 -15.48 -32.59
CA GLN A 626 -1.73 -15.84 -33.66
C GLN A 626 -0.68 -14.74 -33.85
N THR A 627 -1.11 -13.48 -33.79
CA THR A 627 -0.32 -12.33 -34.21
C THR A 627 0.14 -11.43 -33.05
N SER A 628 -0.49 -11.54 -31.87
CA SER A 628 -0.25 -10.68 -30.71
C SER A 628 -0.20 -11.46 -29.39
N TYR A 629 0.28 -10.82 -28.32
CA TYR A 629 0.28 -11.35 -26.96
C TYR A 629 -0.16 -10.26 -25.95
N CYS A 630 -0.73 -10.71 -24.84
CA CYS A 630 -1.27 -9.84 -23.79
C CYS A 630 -0.18 -9.37 -22.81
N VAL A 631 -0.19 -8.09 -22.43
CA VAL A 631 0.62 -7.52 -21.36
C VAL A 631 -0.28 -6.71 -20.42
N PRO A 632 -0.29 -6.97 -19.09
CA PRO A 632 -1.17 -6.27 -18.16
C PRO A 632 -0.78 -4.80 -17.99
N ILE A 633 -1.77 -3.96 -17.72
CA ILE A 633 -1.62 -2.53 -17.42
C ILE A 633 -2.28 -2.25 -16.07
N MET A 634 -1.52 -1.69 -15.14
CA MET A 634 -2.02 -1.29 -13.82
C MET A 634 -2.69 0.08 -13.86
N GLY A 635 -3.58 0.37 -12.90
CA GLY A 635 -4.27 1.65 -12.74
C GLY A 635 -5.52 1.83 -13.62
N ARG A 636 -6.08 0.74 -14.15
CA ARG A 636 -7.35 0.75 -14.91
C ARG A 636 -8.56 0.41 -14.03
N GLY A 637 -8.34 0.05 -12.77
CA GLY A 637 -9.39 -0.32 -11.83
C GLY A 637 -9.96 -1.71 -12.12
N TYR A 638 -11.07 -2.01 -11.45
CA TYR A 638 -11.70 -3.33 -11.51
C TYR A 638 -12.63 -3.46 -12.73
N GLU A 639 -12.07 -3.25 -13.92
CA GLU A 639 -12.75 -3.27 -15.22
C GLU A 639 -12.01 -4.18 -16.22
N THR A 640 -12.70 -4.61 -17.28
CA THR A 640 -12.07 -5.33 -18.39
C THR A 640 -11.20 -4.40 -19.24
N GLY A 641 -10.26 -4.99 -19.99
CA GLY A 641 -9.37 -4.29 -20.89
C GLY A 641 -8.14 -3.69 -20.21
N GLY A 642 -7.83 -4.10 -18.96
CA GLY A 642 -6.62 -3.74 -18.21
C GLY A 642 -5.32 -4.32 -18.79
N TYR A 643 -5.17 -4.35 -20.11
CA TYR A 643 -4.03 -4.93 -20.81
C TYR A 643 -3.80 -4.23 -22.16
N LYS A 644 -2.65 -4.51 -22.78
CA LYS A 644 -2.34 -4.18 -24.17
C LYS A 644 -2.05 -5.45 -24.97
N CYS A 645 -2.49 -5.48 -26.22
CA CYS A 645 -2.11 -6.51 -27.18
C CYS A 645 -0.90 -6.05 -27.98
N GLU A 646 0.28 -6.55 -27.61
CA GLU A 646 1.54 -6.27 -28.32
C GLU A 646 1.78 -7.30 -29.42
N CYS A 647 2.32 -6.87 -30.56
CA CYS A 647 2.59 -7.76 -31.68
C CYS A 647 3.68 -8.78 -31.36
N LYS A 648 3.49 -10.04 -31.75
CA LYS A 648 4.49 -11.10 -31.64
C LYS A 648 5.69 -10.83 -32.55
N GLN A 649 6.80 -11.50 -32.24
CA GLN A 649 8.00 -11.51 -33.08
C GLN A 649 7.66 -11.90 -34.54
N GLY A 650 8.13 -11.11 -35.50
CA GLY A 650 7.83 -11.29 -36.92
C GLY A 650 6.50 -10.67 -37.38
N TYR A 651 5.75 -10.03 -36.49
CA TYR A 651 4.55 -9.25 -36.81
C TYR A 651 4.76 -7.75 -36.54
N GLU A 652 3.98 -6.91 -37.21
CA GLU A 652 4.05 -5.46 -37.09
C GLU A 652 2.66 -4.83 -36.97
N TYR A 653 2.60 -3.70 -36.28
CA TYR A 653 1.38 -2.89 -36.15
C TYR A 653 1.08 -2.20 -37.48
N PRO A 654 -0.09 -2.45 -38.11
CA PRO A 654 -0.32 -2.06 -39.50
C PRO A 654 -0.84 -0.63 -39.68
N PHE A 655 -1.25 0.08 -38.61
CA PHE A 655 -1.97 1.36 -38.70
C PHE A 655 -1.12 2.59 -38.39
N GLU A 656 -1.50 3.72 -38.98
CA GLU A 656 -0.88 5.04 -38.80
C GLU A 656 -1.44 5.71 -37.52
N ASP A 657 -1.05 5.18 -36.36
CA ASP A 657 -1.46 5.70 -35.06
C ASP A 657 -0.26 6.13 -34.21
N LEU A 658 -0.51 6.85 -33.11
CA LEU A 658 0.50 7.23 -32.12
C LEU A 658 0.89 6.08 -31.17
N ILE A 659 0.29 4.91 -31.33
CA ILE A 659 0.47 3.71 -30.50
C ILE A 659 1.04 2.57 -31.34
N THR A 660 1.64 1.58 -30.67
CA THR A 660 2.24 0.40 -31.32
C THR A 660 1.58 -0.92 -30.89
N TYR A 661 0.43 -0.84 -30.24
CA TYR A 661 -0.31 -1.95 -29.65
C TYR A 661 -1.80 -1.64 -29.70
N TYR A 662 -2.65 -2.64 -29.52
CA TYR A 662 -4.09 -2.42 -29.34
C TYR A 662 -4.43 -2.30 -27.85
N ASP A 663 -5.09 -1.21 -27.46
CA ASP A 663 -5.54 -1.00 -26.07
C ASP A 663 -6.65 -2.00 -25.73
N GLY A 664 -6.49 -2.73 -24.63
CA GLY A 664 -7.42 -3.78 -24.21
C GLY A 664 -8.84 -3.26 -24.00
N GLN A 665 -9.05 -2.06 -23.47
CA GLN A 665 -10.40 -1.51 -23.28
C GLN A 665 -11.12 -1.33 -24.62
N LEU A 666 -10.38 -0.92 -25.65
CA LEU A 666 -10.92 -0.81 -26.99
C LEU A 666 -11.19 -2.19 -27.61
N VAL A 667 -10.27 -3.13 -27.43
CA VAL A 667 -10.41 -4.52 -27.91
C VAL A 667 -11.67 -5.17 -27.31
N GLU A 668 -11.88 -5.06 -26.01
CA GLU A 668 -13.06 -5.58 -25.31
C GLU A 668 -14.36 -4.92 -25.79
N ALA A 669 -14.38 -3.59 -25.94
CA ALA A 669 -15.55 -2.86 -26.42
C ALA A 669 -15.95 -3.27 -27.85
N GLU A 670 -14.98 -3.38 -28.76
CA GLU A 670 -15.23 -3.79 -30.14
C GLU A 670 -15.63 -5.27 -30.23
N PHE A 671 -15.12 -6.11 -29.34
CA PHE A 671 -15.57 -7.50 -29.20
C PHE A 671 -17.05 -7.57 -28.77
N GLN A 672 -17.46 -6.76 -27.78
CA GLN A 672 -18.89 -6.67 -27.39
C GLN A 672 -19.78 -6.26 -28.57
N ASN A 673 -19.31 -5.38 -29.45
CA ASN A 673 -20.05 -5.00 -30.65
C ASN A 673 -20.27 -6.21 -31.59
N ILE A 674 -19.29 -7.11 -31.73
CA ILE A 674 -19.48 -8.37 -32.49
C ILE A 674 -20.53 -9.26 -31.83
N VAL A 675 -20.51 -9.39 -30.50
CA VAL A 675 -21.46 -10.23 -29.76
C VAL A 675 -22.90 -9.74 -29.98
N VAL A 676 -23.11 -8.42 -29.92
CA VAL A 676 -24.42 -7.76 -30.05
C VAL A 676 -24.82 -7.47 -31.51
N ASP A 677 -24.02 -7.90 -32.50
CA ASP A 677 -24.28 -7.70 -33.94
C ASP A 677 -24.34 -6.21 -34.37
N LYS A 678 -23.45 -5.39 -33.81
CA LYS A 678 -23.26 -3.98 -34.15
C LYS A 678 -22.04 -3.79 -35.07
N GLU A 679 -21.88 -2.56 -35.57
CA GLU A 679 -20.68 -2.14 -36.30
C GLU A 679 -19.46 -2.29 -35.40
N SER A 680 -18.41 -2.95 -35.91
CA SER A 680 -17.21 -3.28 -35.13
C SER A 680 -15.98 -3.33 -36.03
N ARG A 681 -14.84 -2.92 -35.47
CA ARG A 681 -13.51 -3.04 -36.10
C ARG A 681 -12.64 -4.13 -35.49
N TYR A 682 -13.19 -4.99 -34.63
CA TYR A 682 -12.43 -6.00 -33.90
C TYR A 682 -11.63 -6.95 -34.81
N ASP A 683 -12.13 -7.29 -36.01
CA ASP A 683 -11.40 -8.16 -36.94
C ASP A 683 -10.08 -7.55 -37.43
N MET A 684 -9.97 -6.21 -37.37
CA MET A 684 -8.77 -5.45 -37.72
C MET A 684 -7.71 -5.44 -36.60
N PHE A 685 -8.06 -5.82 -35.37
CA PHE A 685 -7.15 -5.85 -34.22
C PHE A 685 -6.24 -7.08 -34.24
N LYS A 686 -5.52 -7.22 -35.35
CA LYS A 686 -4.49 -8.24 -35.58
C LYS A 686 -3.23 -7.57 -36.06
N CYS A 687 -2.09 -8.10 -35.68
CA CYS A 687 -0.84 -7.65 -36.26
C CYS A 687 -0.64 -8.32 -37.61
N ARG A 688 -0.02 -7.63 -38.58
CA ARG A 688 0.27 -8.22 -39.89
C ARG A 688 1.67 -8.82 -39.91
N LEU A 689 1.91 -9.77 -40.81
CA LEU A 689 3.25 -10.34 -40.99
C LEU A 689 4.23 -9.24 -41.45
N ALA A 690 5.36 -9.12 -40.77
CA ALA A 690 6.35 -8.10 -41.04
C ALA A 690 6.99 -8.28 -42.42
N GLY A 691 7.06 -7.21 -43.21
CA GLY A 691 7.64 -7.24 -44.56
C GLY A 691 6.74 -7.82 -45.66
N ALA A 692 5.48 -8.19 -45.36
CA ALA A 692 4.55 -8.69 -46.38
C ALA A 692 4.29 -7.68 -47.53
N SER A 693 4.42 -6.37 -47.27
CA SER A 693 4.32 -5.32 -48.29
C SER A 693 5.57 -5.15 -49.16
N ALA A 694 6.72 -5.72 -48.76
CA ALA A 694 7.91 -5.77 -49.60
C ALA A 694 7.84 -6.90 -50.64
N ILE A 695 6.91 -7.85 -50.47
CA ILE A 695 6.52 -8.81 -51.49
C ILE A 695 5.57 -8.09 -52.46
N GLN A 696 6.09 -7.10 -53.19
CA GLN A 696 5.64 -6.95 -54.56
C GLN A 696 5.98 -8.28 -55.20
N ALA A 697 4.97 -9.13 -55.42
CA ALA A 697 5.13 -10.33 -56.20
C ALA A 697 5.93 -9.92 -57.43
N ALA A 698 7.18 -10.40 -57.52
CA ALA A 698 8.09 -9.95 -58.55
C ALA A 698 7.38 -10.23 -59.88
N THR A 699 6.85 -9.18 -60.48
CA THR A 699 6.01 -9.30 -61.68
C THR A 699 6.82 -9.94 -62.78
N SER A 700 8.14 -9.76 -62.75
CA SER A 700 9.14 -10.50 -63.52
C SER A 700 9.12 -12.02 -63.34
N LEU A 701 8.95 -12.55 -62.11
CA LEU A 701 8.87 -13.99 -61.85
C LEU A 701 7.54 -14.58 -62.33
N ILE A 702 6.42 -13.88 -62.14
CA ILE A 702 5.11 -14.32 -62.63
C ILE A 702 5.05 -14.27 -64.16
N VAL A 703 5.58 -13.20 -64.77
CA VAL A 703 5.70 -13.07 -66.23
C VAL A 703 6.69 -14.08 -66.79
N ALA A 704 7.79 -14.38 -66.10
CA ALA A 704 8.72 -15.43 -66.52
C ALA A 704 8.07 -16.82 -66.43
N LEU A 705 7.30 -17.12 -65.37
CA LEU A 705 6.56 -18.38 -65.25
C LEU A 705 5.46 -18.51 -66.30
N LEU A 706 4.69 -17.44 -66.55
CA LEU A 706 3.68 -17.39 -67.62
C LEU A 706 4.32 -17.49 -69.02
N GLY A 707 5.47 -16.85 -69.21
CA GLY A 707 6.26 -16.97 -70.44
C GLY A 707 6.78 -18.38 -70.64
N PHE A 708 7.30 -19.03 -69.59
CA PHE A 708 7.81 -20.39 -69.66
C PHE A 708 6.68 -21.41 -69.91
N THR A 709 5.51 -21.23 -69.29
CA THR A 709 4.34 -22.08 -69.55
C THR A 709 3.78 -21.88 -70.96
N LEU A 710 3.76 -20.65 -71.48
CA LEU A 710 3.40 -20.37 -72.88
C LEU A 710 4.39 -20.98 -73.87
N ILE A 711 5.69 -20.92 -73.60
CA ILE A 711 6.73 -21.56 -74.43
C ILE A 711 6.59 -23.08 -74.40
N MET A 712 6.33 -23.67 -73.23
CA MET A 712 6.10 -25.12 -73.11
C MET A 712 4.81 -25.54 -73.84
N LEU A 713 3.73 -24.76 -73.77
CA LEU A 713 2.50 -25.02 -74.51
C LEU A 713 2.69 -24.88 -76.03
N TYR A 714 3.55 -23.97 -76.48
CA TYR A 714 3.88 -23.82 -77.91
C TYR A 714 4.77 -24.96 -78.43
N LYS A 715 5.57 -25.60 -77.58
CA LYS A 715 6.44 -26.72 -77.94
C LYS A 715 5.72 -28.08 -77.98
N TYR A 716 4.51 -28.14 -77.43
CA TYR A 716 3.63 -29.32 -77.40
C TYR A 716 2.45 -29.25 -78.38
N ARG A 717 2.35 -28.18 -79.18
CA ARG A 717 1.58 -28.13 -80.43
C ARG A 717 2.54 -28.36 -81.60
#